data_AF-F9MNL8-F1
#
_entry.id   AF-F9MNL8-F1
#
_cell.length_a   1.000
_cell.length_b   1.000
_cell.length_c   1.000
_cell.angle_alpha   90.00
_cell.angle_beta   90.00
_cell.angle_gamma   90.00
#
_symmetry.space_group_name_H-M   'P 1'
#
loop_
_entity.id
_entity.type
_entity.pdbx_description
1 polymer ?
#
loop_
_entity_poly.entity_id
_entity_poly.type
_entity_poly.pdbx_seq_one_letter_code
_entity_poly.pdbx_strand_id
1 'polypeptide(L)'
;MKVWRIVPKKTFVVPCTEKKSIQIKEIRVNPSTEEYWVYTTSDTATVTTTEIQARVAEVLAIHGKLEIHHTQPEGNSIDDNPVEGMEELQSIATFDNTPNIGEYDIPHEDYYDLVHKENEDIYDEAYWNACKVVKQSSKQVKADEQHTSDVLLGKAITAEPTAINEVLGEEDNKVVLKGKVVKVDFREFKSKRILLTFQMADKTNGVSGKRFFEISNQTNGKFKRRNSLTQGMYDSLKAQFVVGAHVLVSGSMQYDEYEKDYLLNVEDIMLVEDDAVEREDTHPTPRVELHLHTVMSDMDALITVKDLIKTVKKWRHPAVAVTDHGVVQSFPLLQEISQDKSNQVKVIYGMEGYLFDEHIDQSYHIIILAKNQIGIRNLYKIVSISHLKYIYRGRPRIPRKVLNEYREGLILGTACEAGELIRSMVQKKLPYAELKKIASWYDYLEIQPISNNEFLLREGYVKDEEALRQINRTILRLGDDLGKLTVATGDAHFLNPEDKIYREILMTGKGFKDAQYQPDLYFRTTDEMLEEFAYLGEDRAKEVVITNTNKINDMIEAVRPIPKETLYFPKIPGSSDALKNMCYTKAHQVYGNPLPEIVTARLEEEFTSILGNGFGVLYYIAHKLVKHSHDDGYLVGSRGSVGSSFVATMADITEVNPLPPHYVCPYCQYSEFFTHGEVGGGFDLPDKVCPHCGTVLHKDGHNIPFAIFLGFDGDKVPDIDLNFSGEYHPKAHKYTEELFGKDNVFRAGTIGAVKDKTAYGYVMKWAEAKNITVNEAYINSLVSGCTGVKNTTGQHPGGVMVIPRDMDVHHFTPVQYPANKKDCGIITTHFDYHSIEGRLVKLDILGHDDPTVIRLLEDWTGVNARDIPFDDPKTMSLFSSPDALGLTAEELGSPVGSLGIPEFGTSFVRKMLVDTRPKTFSELVRISGFSHGTDVWLNNAQDLITSGTVPLKEAVSTRDDIMNYLIQHGIAPKTSFKVMENVRKGKGIDKVNKVGEKTTNYENELKEGNIPSWFIDSCKKIGYLFPRAHAVAYVMMAFRIAWFKINYPLAYYAAYFSIRAKAFKLSAMIHGLETQKHVMKAIAAKGNAASKIEQDLYSALELAVEMSLRGFSFLNVDIQRSHAKHFIICEGKILPPLTAVEGLGENVAEQIVEARNHGLFTSKADLRVRGKVGPTLIELMAEEGCLGGLPDDEQMDLFAM
;
A
#
# COMPACT_ATOMS: atom_id res chain seq x y z
N MET A 1 -7.90 19.11 37.95
CA MET A 1 -7.73 20.26 37.03
C MET A 1 -8.17 19.81 35.64
N LYS A 2 -9.22 20.40 35.06
CA LYS A 2 -9.59 20.17 33.66
C LYS A 2 -8.67 21.03 32.78
N VAL A 3 -7.69 20.44 32.11
CA VAL A 3 -6.84 21.15 31.13
C VAL A 3 -7.47 20.97 29.75
N TRP A 4 -7.96 22.06 29.17
CA TRP A 4 -8.72 22.05 27.92
C TRP A 4 -7.77 21.89 26.74
N ARG A 5 -7.82 20.73 26.07
CA ARG A 5 -7.00 20.39 24.90
C ARG A 5 -7.65 20.87 23.61
N ILE A 6 -7.55 22.17 23.36
CA ILE A 6 -8.02 22.82 22.13
C ILE A 6 -7.07 22.45 20.98
N VAL A 7 -7.28 21.28 20.38
CA VAL A 7 -6.65 20.89 19.10
C VAL A 7 -7.33 21.71 18.00
N PRO A 8 -6.62 22.61 17.28
CA PRO A 8 -7.24 23.35 16.19
C PRO A 8 -7.70 22.38 15.11
N LYS A 9 -9.02 22.32 14.94
CA LYS A 9 -9.66 21.29 14.11
C LYS A 9 -9.21 21.41 12.63
N LYS A 10 -8.77 22.59 12.16
CA LYS A 10 -7.83 22.70 11.03
C LYS A 10 -6.49 23.30 11.46
N THR A 11 -5.51 23.10 10.58
CA THR A 11 -4.27 23.87 10.43
C THR A 11 -4.45 25.36 10.74
N PHE A 12 -4.26 25.73 12.01
CA PHE A 12 -4.29 27.11 12.50
C PHE A 12 -2.86 27.62 12.51
N VAL A 13 -2.55 28.63 11.69
CA VAL A 13 -1.16 29.02 11.42
C VAL A 13 -0.91 30.43 11.93
N VAL A 14 0.01 30.57 12.88
CA VAL A 14 0.47 31.88 13.37
C VAL A 14 1.57 32.40 12.45
N PRO A 15 1.45 33.59 11.84
CA PRO A 15 2.55 34.20 11.10
C PRO A 15 3.58 34.75 12.10
N CYS A 16 4.79 34.19 12.14
CA CYS A 16 5.89 34.77 12.91
C CYS A 16 6.51 35.95 12.18
N THR A 17 6.75 35.78 10.87
CA THR A 17 7.19 36.83 9.93
C THR A 17 6.48 36.66 8.59
N GLU A 18 6.62 37.63 7.69
CA GLU A 18 5.90 37.73 6.40
C GLU A 18 6.06 36.50 5.48
N LYS A 19 7.10 35.69 5.68
CA LYS A 19 7.34 34.43 4.95
C LYS A 19 7.44 33.17 5.82
N LYS A 20 7.33 33.29 7.15
CA LYS A 20 7.43 32.14 8.06
C LYS A 20 6.24 32.07 8.98
N SER A 21 5.41 31.07 8.73
CA SER A 21 4.16 30.81 9.43
C SER A 21 4.19 29.40 10.01
N ILE A 22 3.75 29.29 11.27
CA ILE A 22 3.87 28.09 12.09
C ILE A 22 2.48 27.54 12.42
N GLN A 23 2.18 26.34 11.96
CA GLN A 23 0.92 25.66 12.25
C GLN A 23 0.90 25.25 13.71
N ILE A 24 0.07 25.90 14.53
CA ILE A 24 -0.40 25.33 15.80
C ILE A 24 -1.12 24.01 15.49
N LYS A 25 -0.56 22.90 15.99
CA LYS A 25 -1.20 21.58 15.99
C LYS A 25 -2.12 21.41 17.20
N GLU A 26 -1.85 22.09 18.32
CA GLU A 26 -2.54 21.87 19.60
C GLU A 26 -2.31 23.02 20.59
N ILE A 27 -3.38 23.56 21.18
CA ILE A 27 -3.34 24.44 22.35
C ILE A 27 -3.83 23.62 23.55
N ARG A 28 -3.14 23.70 24.70
CA ARG A 28 -3.66 23.27 26.01
C ARG A 28 -3.76 24.51 26.88
N VAL A 29 -4.88 24.70 27.58
CA VAL A 29 -5.04 25.76 28.59
C VAL A 29 -5.57 25.16 29.89
N ASN A 30 -5.07 25.62 31.02
CA ASN A 30 -5.72 25.39 32.32
C ASN A 30 -6.60 26.60 32.68
N PRO A 31 -7.94 26.55 32.51
CA PRO A 31 -8.79 27.73 32.68
C PRO A 31 -8.81 28.28 34.11
N SER A 32 -8.37 27.47 35.09
CA SER A 32 -8.29 27.87 36.50
C SER A 32 -7.01 28.65 36.85
N THR A 33 -6.00 28.68 35.98
CA THR A 33 -4.69 29.31 36.25
C THR A 33 -4.10 30.10 35.08
N GLU A 34 -4.76 30.13 33.92
CA GLU A 34 -4.32 30.83 32.70
C GLU A 34 -2.86 30.47 32.27
N GLU A 35 -2.48 29.20 32.43
CA GLU A 35 -1.25 28.64 31.84
C GLU A 35 -1.59 27.87 30.55
N TYR A 36 -0.79 28.09 29.50
CA TYR A 36 -1.02 27.67 28.13
C TYR A 36 0.20 26.93 27.54
N TRP A 37 -0.02 25.83 26.84
CA TRP A 37 1.01 25.07 26.11
C TRP A 37 0.60 24.88 24.65
N VAL A 38 1.35 25.43 23.70
CA VAL A 38 0.95 25.57 22.31
C VAL A 38 1.94 24.90 21.35
N TYR A 39 1.62 23.68 20.97
CA TYR A 39 2.44 22.85 20.10
C TYR A 39 2.24 23.26 18.65
N THR A 40 3.34 23.48 17.93
CA THR A 40 3.34 23.92 16.54
C THR A 40 4.01 22.89 15.61
N THR A 41 4.12 23.22 14.33
CA THR A 41 5.00 22.66 13.29
C THR A 41 5.19 23.76 12.24
N SER A 42 6.21 23.67 11.40
CA SER A 42 6.22 24.40 10.13
C SER A 42 6.88 23.55 9.06
N ASP A 43 6.47 23.82 7.82
CA ASP A 43 6.87 23.04 6.66
C ASP A 43 8.24 23.51 6.11
N THR A 44 9.03 24.21 6.94
CA THR A 44 10.41 24.66 6.69
C THR A 44 11.23 24.70 8.00
N ALA A 45 12.54 24.46 7.93
CA ALA A 45 13.32 24.06 9.12
C ALA A 45 13.84 25.19 10.06
N THR A 46 13.40 26.46 9.95
CA THR A 46 14.00 27.56 10.75
C THR A 46 13.04 28.69 11.20
N VAL A 47 12.44 28.57 12.39
CA VAL A 47 11.94 29.69 13.22
C VAL A 47 12.38 29.44 14.66
N THR A 48 12.80 30.45 15.42
CA THR A 48 13.21 30.22 16.82
C THR A 48 12.00 30.12 17.76
N THR A 49 12.09 29.25 18.77
CA THR A 49 11.01 29.00 19.74
C THR A 49 10.54 30.28 20.45
N THR A 50 11.44 31.25 20.66
CA THR A 50 11.14 32.52 21.34
C THR A 50 10.35 33.50 20.46
N GLU A 51 10.67 33.60 19.17
CA GLU A 51 9.87 34.36 18.19
C GLU A 51 8.46 33.78 18.06
N ILE A 52 8.37 32.44 18.03
CA ILE A 52 7.10 31.72 18.06
C ILE A 52 6.31 32.09 19.32
N GLN A 53 6.93 31.97 20.50
CA GLN A 53 6.26 32.19 21.79
C GLN A 53 5.70 33.62 21.89
N ALA A 54 6.47 34.63 21.47
CA ALA A 54 6.00 36.02 21.43
C ALA A 54 4.81 36.21 20.48
N ARG A 55 4.89 35.70 19.25
CA ARG A 55 3.85 35.92 18.24
C ARG A 55 2.59 35.06 18.44
N VAL A 56 2.74 33.89 19.05
CA VAL A 56 1.61 33.04 19.49
C VAL A 56 0.85 33.71 20.63
N ALA A 57 1.54 34.33 21.60
CA ALA A 57 0.86 35.08 22.67
C ALA A 57 0.00 36.20 22.11
N GLU A 58 0.55 36.98 21.17
CA GLU A 58 -0.13 38.12 20.55
C GLU A 58 -1.29 37.70 19.64
N VAL A 59 -1.08 36.73 18.74
CA VAL A 59 -2.10 36.30 17.75
C VAL A 59 -3.24 35.48 18.38
N LEU A 60 -3.02 34.85 19.55
CA LEU A 60 -4.08 34.21 20.33
C LEU A 60 -4.67 35.10 21.44
N ALA A 61 -4.20 36.35 21.60
CA ALA A 61 -4.53 37.23 22.72
C ALA A 61 -4.37 36.56 24.11
N ILE A 62 -3.32 35.76 24.28
CA ILE A 62 -3.01 35.10 25.56
C ILE A 62 -2.32 36.10 26.47
N HIS A 63 -3.01 36.47 27.55
CA HIS A 63 -2.47 37.34 28.62
C HIS A 63 -1.79 36.56 29.75
N GLY A 64 -1.94 35.23 29.77
CA GLY A 64 -1.31 34.31 30.69
C GLY A 64 0.06 33.78 30.24
N LYS A 65 0.48 32.65 30.82
CA LYS A 65 1.83 32.06 30.66
C LYS A 65 1.85 31.04 29.50
N LEU A 66 2.91 30.97 28.67
CA LEU A 66 2.90 30.26 27.36
C LEU A 66 4.19 29.43 27.02
N GLU A 67 4.12 28.30 26.27
CA GLU A 67 5.23 27.35 25.88
C GLU A 67 5.01 26.56 24.51
N ILE A 68 6.02 25.95 23.78
CA ILE A 68 6.05 25.68 22.26
C ILE A 68 6.88 24.42 21.63
N HIS A 69 6.56 23.76 20.42
CA HIS A 69 7.17 22.46 19.74
C HIS A 69 7.04 22.18 18.12
N HIS A 70 7.58 21.14 17.32
CA HIS A 70 7.60 20.94 15.73
C HIS A 70 7.88 19.50 14.93
N THR A 71 7.58 19.23 13.56
CA THR A 71 7.86 18.01 12.56
C THR A 71 7.50 18.05 10.95
N GLN A 72 7.92 17.12 9.95
CA GLN A 72 7.67 16.99 8.38
C GLN A 72 8.29 15.79 7.38
N PRO A 73 7.65 15.07 6.33
CA PRO A 73 8.20 13.82 5.56
C PRO A 73 8.01 13.29 3.98
N GLU A 74 8.91 12.46 3.21
CA GLU A 74 8.87 11.54 1.86
C GLU A 74 10.03 10.33 1.53
N GLY A 75 10.04 9.31 0.52
CA GLY A 75 10.91 7.96 0.30
C GLY A 75 11.40 7.19 -1.13
N ASN A 76 11.77 5.82 -1.41
CA ASN A 76 12.31 5.11 -2.76
C ASN A 76 12.64 3.47 -3.16
N SER A 77 13.49 2.87 -4.18
CA SER A 77 13.61 1.37 -4.83
C SER A 77 14.94 0.51 -5.57
N ILE A 78 15.00 -0.60 -6.52
CA ILE A 78 15.98 -1.92 -6.78
C ILE A 78 16.29 -2.76 -8.20
N ASP A 79 17.10 -3.94 -8.26
CA ASP A 79 17.41 -5.05 -9.36
C ASP A 79 18.57 -6.26 -9.27
N ASP A 80 18.39 -7.64 -9.55
CA ASP A 80 19.24 -8.88 -10.08
C ASP A 80 20.45 -9.76 -9.38
N ASN A 81 20.82 -11.14 -9.38
CA ASN A 81 20.40 -12.60 -9.84
C ASN A 81 21.24 -13.96 -9.27
N PRO A 82 21.45 -15.28 -9.82
CA PRO A 82 21.42 -16.71 -9.13
C PRO A 82 22.50 -17.96 -9.37
N VAL A 83 22.33 -19.29 -8.88
CA VAL A 83 23.09 -20.68 -9.16
C VAL A 83 22.37 -22.10 -8.78
N GLU A 84 22.80 -23.32 -9.26
CA GLU A 84 22.11 -24.69 -9.49
C GLU A 84 22.04 -25.92 -8.46
N GLY A 85 21.18 -26.97 -8.75
CA GLY A 85 21.25 -28.42 -8.34
C GLY A 85 19.93 -29.29 -8.45
N MET A 86 19.92 -30.60 -8.87
CA MET A 86 18.67 -31.36 -9.24
C MET A 86 18.67 -32.93 -9.15
N GLU A 87 17.52 -33.58 -8.81
CA GLU A 87 17.09 -35.00 -9.11
C GLU A 87 15.54 -35.13 -8.94
N GLU A 88 14.83 -36.15 -9.49
CA GLU A 88 13.39 -36.01 -9.90
C GLU A 88 12.42 -37.22 -9.68
N LEU A 89 11.10 -36.95 -9.85
CA LEU A 89 9.90 -37.84 -10.04
C LEU A 89 9.15 -38.33 -8.76
N GLN A 90 7.80 -38.36 -8.67
CA GLN A 90 6.74 -38.00 -9.65
C GLN A 90 5.39 -37.53 -9.01
N SER A 91 4.82 -36.44 -9.54
CA SER A 91 3.40 -35.98 -9.61
C SER A 91 2.35 -36.35 -8.53
N ILE A 92 1.67 -35.32 -7.98
CA ILE A 92 0.28 -34.94 -8.31
C ILE A 92 -0.05 -33.54 -7.73
N ALA A 93 -1.04 -32.84 -8.30
CA ALA A 93 -1.58 -31.51 -7.91
C ALA A 93 -0.67 -30.30 -8.20
N THR A 94 -0.76 -29.79 -9.44
CA THR A 94 -0.17 -28.53 -9.90
C THR A 94 -0.97 -27.32 -9.40
N PHE A 95 -0.27 -26.27 -8.96
CA PHE A 95 -0.80 -24.91 -8.84
C PHE A 95 -0.09 -24.00 -9.85
N ASP A 96 -0.85 -23.38 -10.75
CA ASP A 96 -0.28 -22.56 -11.82
C ASP A 96 0.28 -21.24 -11.30
N ASN A 97 1.51 -20.93 -11.67
CA ASN A 97 2.15 -19.65 -11.38
C ASN A 97 1.98 -18.68 -12.56
N THR A 98 1.10 -17.69 -12.41
CA THR A 98 1.18 -16.44 -13.17
C THR A 98 1.44 -15.28 -12.21
N PRO A 99 2.59 -14.58 -12.31
CA PRO A 99 2.80 -13.36 -11.54
C PRO A 99 1.92 -12.26 -12.17
N ASN A 100 0.70 -12.09 -11.66
CA ASN A 100 -0.30 -11.19 -12.24
C ASN A 100 0.07 -9.71 -12.00
N ILE A 101 0.95 -9.18 -12.85
CA ILE A 101 1.38 -7.77 -12.84
C ILE A 101 0.25 -6.90 -13.39
N GLY A 102 -0.17 -5.92 -12.58
CA GLY A 102 -1.19 -4.93 -12.95
C GLY A 102 -2.60 -5.29 -12.48
N GLU A 103 -2.76 -5.53 -11.17
CA GLU A 103 -4.03 -5.42 -10.44
C GLU A 103 -3.74 -5.07 -8.96
N TYR A 104 -3.30 -3.81 -8.74
CA TYR A 104 -3.17 -3.21 -7.41
C TYR A 104 -4.30 -2.19 -7.21
N ASP A 105 -5.47 -2.68 -6.77
CA ASP A 105 -6.42 -1.79 -6.10
C ASP A 105 -5.80 -1.26 -4.80
N ILE A 106 -5.95 0.04 -4.57
CA ILE A 106 -5.67 0.67 -3.28
C ILE A 106 -6.71 0.10 -2.30
N PRO A 107 -6.31 -0.42 -1.11
CA PRO A 107 -7.27 -0.81 -0.09
C PRO A 107 -8.15 0.39 0.26
N HIS A 108 -9.46 0.28 0.03
CA HIS A 108 -10.41 1.30 0.45
C HIS A 108 -10.34 1.47 1.98
N GLU A 109 -10.45 2.70 2.44
CA GLU A 109 -10.35 3.04 3.87
C GLU A 109 -11.57 2.47 4.64
N ASP A 110 -11.34 1.51 5.54
CA ASP A 110 -12.38 1.01 6.46
C ASP A 110 -12.77 2.11 7.46
N TYR A 111 -13.84 2.82 7.12
CA TYR A 111 -14.30 4.03 7.79
C TYR A 111 -15.27 3.71 8.94
N TYR A 112 -14.74 3.39 10.12
CA TYR A 112 -15.53 3.21 11.33
C TYR A 112 -15.91 4.58 11.96
N ASP A 113 -17.11 5.06 11.61
CA ASP A 113 -17.75 6.22 12.24
C ASP A 113 -18.10 5.93 13.72
N LEU A 114 -17.34 6.53 14.65
CA LEU A 114 -17.69 6.54 16.07
C LEU A 114 -18.62 7.71 16.39
N VAL A 115 -19.92 7.46 16.27
CA VAL A 115 -20.96 8.32 16.87
C VAL A 115 -20.88 8.23 18.39
N HIS A 116 -20.66 9.35 19.08
CA HIS A 116 -21.45 9.77 20.26
C HIS A 116 -21.19 11.26 20.57
N LYS A 117 -22.13 11.90 21.28
CA LYS A 117 -22.17 13.36 21.48
C LYS A 117 -21.69 13.76 22.87
N GLU A 118 -21.03 14.91 22.94
CA GLU A 118 -20.70 15.61 24.19
C GLU A 118 -21.94 16.17 24.89
N ASN A 119 -21.87 16.33 26.22
CA ASN A 119 -22.60 17.34 27.01
C ASN A 119 -22.01 17.42 28.43
N GLU A 120 -21.00 18.27 28.60
CA GLU A 120 -20.67 18.94 29.89
C GLU A 120 -21.49 20.24 29.98
N ASP A 121 -21.70 20.95 31.10
CA ASP A 121 -21.43 20.76 32.53
C ASP A 121 -22.38 21.74 33.27
N ILE A 122 -23.20 21.32 34.23
CA ILE A 122 -23.78 22.24 35.25
C ILE A 122 -23.83 21.54 36.61
N TYR A 123 -23.10 22.09 37.57
CA TYR A 123 -23.19 21.69 38.98
C TYR A 123 -24.28 22.51 39.69
N ASP A 124 -25.28 21.83 40.26
CA ASP A 124 -26.19 22.42 41.25
C ASP A 124 -25.97 21.74 42.62
N GLU A 125 -25.56 22.55 43.61
CA GLU A 125 -25.23 22.11 44.96
C GLU A 125 -26.48 21.68 45.77
N ALA A 126 -27.69 21.99 45.30
CA ALA A 126 -28.94 21.48 45.85
C ALA A 126 -29.06 19.96 45.71
N TYR A 127 -28.57 19.37 44.62
CA TYR A 127 -28.69 17.94 44.33
C TYR A 127 -27.96 17.08 45.38
N TRP A 128 -26.72 17.45 45.74
CA TRP A 128 -25.94 16.69 46.72
C TRP A 128 -26.54 16.71 48.13
N ASN A 129 -27.23 17.79 48.51
CA ASN A 129 -27.87 17.87 49.81
C ASN A 129 -29.15 17.00 49.88
N ALA A 130 -29.88 16.83 48.78
CA ALA A 130 -30.95 15.83 48.70
C ALA A 130 -30.39 14.40 48.85
N CYS A 131 -29.28 14.08 48.17
CA CYS A 131 -28.66 12.74 48.20
C CYS A 131 -28.12 12.31 49.57
N LYS A 132 -27.85 13.24 50.50
CA LYS A 132 -27.38 12.91 51.86
C LYS A 132 -28.50 12.44 52.79
N VAL A 133 -29.73 12.93 52.63
CA VAL A 133 -30.86 12.56 53.51
C VAL A 133 -31.34 11.13 53.25
N VAL A 134 -31.31 10.66 52.00
CA VAL A 134 -31.81 9.33 51.61
C VAL A 134 -30.87 8.19 52.05
N LYS A 135 -29.56 8.45 52.22
CA LYS A 135 -28.53 7.41 52.45
C LYS A 135 -28.49 6.81 53.88
N GLN A 136 -29.43 7.13 54.77
CA GLN A 136 -29.44 6.60 56.15
C GLN A 136 -30.71 5.81 56.57
N SER A 137 -31.74 5.65 55.73
CA SER A 137 -33.03 5.07 56.19
C SER A 137 -33.72 4.08 55.22
N SER A 138 -33.03 3.05 54.74
CA SER A 138 -33.66 1.94 54.00
C SER A 138 -32.97 0.57 54.13
N LYS A 139 -32.36 0.26 55.28
CA LYS A 139 -31.98 -1.12 55.64
C LYS A 139 -33.22 -1.94 56.04
N GLN A 140 -34.15 -2.22 55.11
CA GLN A 140 -35.09 -3.38 55.12
C GLN A 140 -36.16 -3.35 53.99
N VAL A 141 -36.50 -4.56 53.50
CA VAL A 141 -37.76 -4.97 52.83
C VAL A 141 -37.99 -4.58 51.34
N LYS A 142 -37.87 -5.63 50.49
CA LYS A 142 -38.60 -5.96 49.23
C LYS A 142 -38.63 -5.01 48.02
N ALA A 143 -38.01 -5.51 46.94
CA ALA A 143 -38.53 -5.70 45.58
C ALA A 143 -39.52 -4.68 44.98
N ASP A 144 -39.05 -3.95 43.97
CA ASP A 144 -39.55 -4.04 42.58
C ASP A 144 -38.44 -3.59 41.62
N GLU A 145 -38.47 -4.03 40.36
CA GLU A 145 -37.43 -3.78 39.33
C GLU A 145 -37.86 -2.76 38.27
N GLN A 146 -36.91 -1.99 37.73
CA GLN A 146 -37.04 -1.31 36.43
C GLN A 146 -35.69 -1.26 35.70
N HIS A 147 -35.54 -2.12 34.69
CA HIS A 147 -34.43 -2.09 33.73
C HIS A 147 -34.65 -1.01 32.65
N THR A 148 -33.58 -0.33 32.24
CA THR A 148 -33.46 0.23 30.88
C THR A 148 -33.24 -0.92 29.89
N SER A 149 -33.82 -0.86 28.68
CA SER A 149 -33.92 -2.02 27.79
C SER A 149 -32.90 -2.03 26.64
N ASP A 150 -32.03 -3.02 26.62
CA ASP A 150 -30.97 -3.24 25.62
C ASP A 150 -31.48 -3.85 24.29
N VAL A 151 -32.77 -3.66 23.99
CA VAL A 151 -33.49 -4.29 22.88
C VAL A 151 -33.43 -3.41 21.63
N LEU A 152 -32.67 -3.84 20.61
CA LEU A 152 -32.57 -3.15 19.33
C LEU A 152 -33.77 -3.43 18.41
N LEU A 153 -34.34 -4.64 18.48
CA LEU A 153 -35.46 -5.07 17.64
C LEU A 153 -36.36 -6.07 18.38
N GLY A 154 -37.68 -5.97 18.18
CA GLY A 154 -38.63 -6.95 18.72
C GLY A 154 -38.90 -6.79 20.22
N LYS A 155 -38.59 -7.81 21.01
CA LYS A 155 -38.81 -7.94 22.46
C LYS A 155 -37.51 -8.23 23.21
N ALA A 156 -37.52 -8.05 24.53
CA ALA A 156 -36.46 -8.57 25.39
C ALA A 156 -36.40 -10.10 25.31
N ILE A 157 -35.18 -10.64 25.20
CA ILE A 157 -34.91 -12.07 25.11
C ILE A 157 -34.41 -12.53 26.50
N THR A 158 -35.12 -13.49 27.09
CA THR A 158 -34.90 -13.95 28.48
C THR A 158 -34.74 -15.47 28.57
N ALA A 159 -34.28 -16.10 27.49
CA ALA A 159 -33.99 -17.53 27.42
C ALA A 159 -32.50 -17.71 27.16
N GLU A 160 -31.92 -18.77 27.72
CA GLU A 160 -30.52 -19.13 27.50
C GLU A 160 -30.22 -19.36 26.01
N PRO A 161 -29.05 -18.93 25.50
CA PRO A 161 -28.66 -19.19 24.13
C PRO A 161 -28.23 -20.65 23.91
N THR A 162 -28.66 -21.21 22.78
CA THR A 162 -28.10 -22.44 22.22
C THR A 162 -26.79 -22.12 21.48
N ALA A 163 -25.84 -23.05 21.45
CA ALA A 163 -24.63 -22.91 20.63
C ALA A 163 -24.99 -23.02 19.14
N ILE A 164 -24.36 -22.20 18.29
CA ILE A 164 -24.73 -22.12 16.86
C ILE A 164 -24.51 -23.47 16.16
N ASN A 165 -23.46 -24.21 16.52
CA ASN A 165 -23.20 -25.53 15.93
C ASN A 165 -24.28 -26.60 16.26
N GLU A 166 -25.13 -26.38 17.26
CA GLU A 166 -26.22 -27.32 17.61
C GLU A 166 -27.51 -27.08 16.81
N VAL A 167 -27.60 -25.98 16.06
CA VAL A 167 -28.80 -25.59 15.27
C VAL A 167 -28.56 -25.50 13.76
N LEU A 168 -27.35 -25.87 13.29
CA LEU A 168 -27.02 -25.88 11.86
C LEU A 168 -27.43 -27.22 11.20
N GLY A 169 -28.11 -27.13 10.07
CA GLY A 169 -28.55 -28.29 9.29
C GLY A 169 -29.95 -28.83 9.62
N GLU A 170 -30.64 -28.27 10.62
CA GLU A 170 -32.01 -28.62 11.00
C GLU A 170 -32.97 -27.42 10.92
N GLU A 171 -34.25 -27.67 10.68
CA GLU A 171 -35.29 -26.64 10.75
C GLU A 171 -35.87 -26.55 12.16
N ASP A 172 -35.59 -25.45 12.86
CA ASP A 172 -36.18 -25.16 14.18
C ASP A 172 -37.13 -23.95 14.10
N ASN A 173 -38.31 -24.12 14.70
CA ASN A 173 -39.34 -23.12 14.80
C ASN A 173 -39.00 -21.98 15.79
N LYS A 174 -38.11 -22.20 16.77
CA LYS A 174 -37.64 -21.12 17.65
C LYS A 174 -36.30 -21.39 18.35
N VAL A 175 -35.24 -20.78 17.83
CA VAL A 175 -33.91 -20.72 18.46
C VAL A 175 -33.66 -19.36 19.16
N VAL A 176 -32.70 -19.35 20.09
CA VAL A 176 -32.06 -18.15 20.63
C VAL A 176 -30.55 -18.37 20.56
N LEU A 177 -29.82 -17.45 19.92
CA LEU A 177 -28.38 -17.58 19.66
C LEU A 177 -27.64 -16.33 20.15
N LYS A 178 -26.48 -16.53 20.80
CA LYS A 178 -25.57 -15.46 21.21
C LYS A 178 -24.34 -15.46 20.29
N GLY A 179 -23.87 -14.29 19.88
CA GLY A 179 -22.67 -14.20 19.04
C GLY A 179 -22.26 -12.79 18.66
N LYS A 180 -21.13 -12.68 17.98
CA LYS A 180 -20.55 -11.45 17.44
C LYS A 180 -21.01 -11.21 16.02
N VAL A 181 -21.50 -10.02 15.69
CA VAL A 181 -21.84 -9.64 14.30
C VAL A 181 -20.54 -9.47 13.50
N VAL A 182 -20.40 -10.20 12.39
CA VAL A 182 -19.20 -10.16 11.53
C VAL A 182 -19.43 -9.44 10.20
N LYS A 183 -20.69 -9.31 9.77
CA LYS A 183 -21.11 -8.65 8.52
C LYS A 183 -22.53 -8.14 8.70
N VAL A 184 -22.86 -6.95 8.20
CA VAL A 184 -24.24 -6.40 8.21
C VAL A 184 -24.49 -5.54 6.98
N ASP A 185 -25.68 -5.66 6.38
CA ASP A 185 -26.20 -4.81 5.32
C ASP A 185 -27.66 -4.42 5.60
N PHE A 186 -28.03 -3.21 5.17
CA PHE A 186 -29.37 -2.63 5.29
C PHE A 186 -29.83 -2.12 3.92
N ARG A 187 -30.46 -3.01 3.15
CA ARG A 187 -30.84 -2.75 1.75
C ARG A 187 -32.29 -2.28 1.64
N GLU A 188 -32.50 -1.03 1.21
CA GLU A 188 -33.83 -0.52 0.86
C GLU A 188 -34.22 -0.92 -0.58
N PHE A 189 -35.43 -1.46 -0.74
CA PHE A 189 -36.03 -1.74 -2.04
C PHE A 189 -36.92 -0.59 -2.52
N LYS A 190 -37.19 -0.54 -3.84
CA LYS A 190 -38.12 0.42 -4.47
C LYS A 190 -39.55 0.44 -3.85
N SER A 191 -39.90 -0.58 -3.06
CA SER A 191 -41.15 -0.70 -2.30
C SER A 191 -41.12 -0.05 -0.90
N LYS A 192 -40.01 0.59 -0.50
CA LYS A 192 -39.73 1.08 0.87
C LYS A 192 -39.74 0.00 1.96
N ARG A 193 -39.57 -1.26 1.55
CA ARG A 193 -39.13 -2.34 2.44
C ARG A 193 -37.62 -2.29 2.59
N ILE A 194 -37.16 -2.50 3.82
CA ILE A 194 -35.75 -2.69 4.12
C ILE A 194 -35.55 -4.17 4.46
N LEU A 195 -34.51 -4.74 3.88
CA LEU A 195 -33.93 -6.02 4.29
C LEU A 195 -32.69 -5.73 5.13
N LEU A 196 -32.71 -6.19 6.38
CA LEU A 196 -31.53 -6.42 7.18
C LEU A 196 -31.02 -7.83 6.85
N THR A 197 -29.79 -7.92 6.38
CA THR A 197 -29.03 -9.18 6.25
C THR A 197 -27.73 -9.05 7.04
N PHE A 198 -27.36 -10.08 7.79
CA PHE A 198 -26.13 -10.09 8.58
C PHE A 198 -25.56 -11.49 8.72
N GLN A 199 -24.31 -11.58 9.15
CA GLN A 199 -23.67 -12.81 9.63
C GLN A 199 -23.25 -12.60 11.08
N MET A 200 -23.44 -13.60 11.93
CA MET A 200 -22.90 -13.63 13.30
C MET A 200 -22.17 -14.95 13.55
N ALA A 201 -21.21 -14.94 14.48
CA ALA A 201 -20.46 -16.14 14.88
C ALA A 201 -20.36 -16.23 16.41
N ASP A 202 -20.35 -17.46 16.93
CA ASP A 202 -20.03 -17.78 18.32
C ASP A 202 -18.67 -18.50 18.39
N LYS A 203 -18.36 -19.17 19.51
CA LYS A 203 -17.11 -19.92 19.66
C LYS A 203 -17.11 -21.26 18.90
N THR A 204 -18.23 -21.66 18.32
CA THR A 204 -18.48 -22.99 17.71
C THR A 204 -18.69 -22.95 16.20
N ASN A 205 -19.51 -22.03 15.69
CA ASN A 205 -19.79 -21.88 14.26
C ASN A 205 -20.41 -20.49 13.95
N GLY A 206 -20.87 -20.29 12.73
CA GLY A 206 -21.51 -19.05 12.27
C GLY A 206 -22.95 -19.26 11.80
N VAL A 207 -23.72 -18.18 11.66
CA VAL A 207 -25.05 -18.20 11.04
C VAL A 207 -25.33 -16.90 10.28
N SER A 208 -26.00 -17.04 9.14
CA SER A 208 -26.49 -15.92 8.34
C SER A 208 -27.94 -15.60 8.75
N GLY A 209 -28.20 -14.36 9.17
CA GLY A 209 -29.50 -13.89 9.64
C GLY A 209 -30.15 -12.88 8.70
N LYS A 210 -31.49 -12.94 8.58
CA LYS A 210 -32.28 -12.00 7.75
C LYS A 210 -33.57 -11.53 8.42
N ARG A 211 -33.98 -10.29 8.14
CA ARG A 211 -35.26 -9.71 8.59
C ARG A 211 -35.75 -8.61 7.64
N PHE A 212 -37.02 -8.68 7.25
CA PHE A 212 -37.70 -7.63 6.49
C PHE A 212 -38.56 -6.74 7.39
N PHE A 213 -38.52 -5.42 7.17
CA PHE A 213 -39.38 -4.43 7.83
C PHE A 213 -39.71 -3.23 6.93
N GLU A 214 -40.72 -2.44 7.32
CA GLU A 214 -41.17 -1.22 6.64
C GLU A 214 -40.98 0.00 7.58
N ILE A 215 -40.41 1.11 7.10
CA ILE A 215 -40.37 2.37 7.88
C ILE A 215 -41.74 3.07 7.77
N SER A 216 -42.30 3.48 8.91
CA SER A 216 -43.61 4.12 8.99
C SER A 216 -43.67 5.24 10.04
N ASN A 217 -44.25 6.37 9.66
CA ASN A 217 -44.38 7.55 10.54
C ASN A 217 -45.71 7.57 11.34
N GLN A 218 -46.48 6.47 11.36
CA GLN A 218 -47.73 6.38 12.10
C GLN A 218 -47.53 5.80 13.50
N THR A 219 -47.38 6.68 14.50
CA THR A 219 -47.10 6.30 15.89
C THR A 219 -48.33 5.84 16.68
N ASN A 220 -49.55 6.19 16.25
CA ASN A 220 -50.79 5.81 16.96
C ASN A 220 -51.92 5.44 15.99
N GLY A 221 -52.41 4.19 16.09
CA GLY A 221 -53.57 3.70 15.34
C GLY A 221 -53.85 2.23 15.65
N LYS A 222 -55.14 1.83 15.68
CA LYS A 222 -55.58 0.47 16.07
C LYS A 222 -55.25 -0.64 15.05
N PHE A 223 -54.46 -0.34 14.02
CA PHE A 223 -53.99 -1.27 12.99
C PHE A 223 -52.49 -1.08 12.73
N LYS A 224 -51.65 -1.28 13.76
CA LYS A 224 -50.19 -1.32 13.58
C LYS A 224 -49.85 -2.49 12.63
N ARG A 225 -49.27 -2.21 11.46
CA ARG A 225 -48.81 -3.26 10.54
C ARG A 225 -47.75 -4.12 11.24
N ARG A 226 -47.86 -5.44 11.07
CA ARG A 226 -46.83 -6.39 11.50
C ARG A 226 -45.49 -5.99 10.84
N ASN A 227 -44.42 -5.93 11.63
CA ASN A 227 -43.05 -5.62 11.21
C ASN A 227 -42.84 -4.20 10.61
N SER A 228 -43.38 -3.16 11.25
CA SER A 228 -43.04 -1.77 10.94
C SER A 228 -42.28 -1.06 12.06
N LEU A 229 -41.28 -0.24 11.68
CA LEU A 229 -40.44 0.59 12.54
C LEU A 229 -40.75 2.08 12.34
N THR A 230 -40.32 2.92 13.29
CA THR A 230 -40.22 4.38 13.08
C THR A 230 -38.81 4.73 12.60
N GLN A 231 -38.62 5.90 11.98
CA GLN A 231 -37.32 6.36 11.50
C GLN A 231 -36.25 6.30 12.61
N GLY A 232 -36.50 6.89 13.77
CA GLY A 232 -35.54 6.88 14.88
C GLY A 232 -35.24 5.50 15.47
N MET A 233 -36.14 4.52 15.36
CA MET A 233 -35.84 3.13 15.72
C MET A 233 -34.91 2.47 14.69
N TYR A 234 -35.10 2.74 13.40
CA TYR A 234 -34.21 2.27 12.35
C TYR A 234 -32.82 2.93 12.43
N ASP A 235 -32.76 4.25 12.65
CA ASP A 235 -31.50 4.97 12.81
C ASP A 235 -30.71 4.45 14.03
N SER A 236 -31.42 4.17 15.14
CA SER A 236 -30.84 3.57 16.36
C SER A 236 -30.35 2.13 16.13
N LEU A 237 -31.14 1.30 15.45
CA LEU A 237 -30.75 -0.07 15.06
C LEU A 237 -29.51 -0.05 14.17
N LYS A 238 -29.46 0.84 13.16
CA LYS A 238 -28.33 0.95 12.23
C LYS A 238 -27.06 1.50 12.88
N ALA A 239 -27.18 2.33 13.92
CA ALA A 239 -26.05 2.86 14.67
C ALA A 239 -25.45 1.87 15.69
N GLN A 240 -26.21 0.86 16.13
CA GLN A 240 -25.81 -0.07 17.19
C GLN A 240 -25.60 -1.51 16.72
N PHE A 241 -26.35 -1.96 15.71
CA PHE A 241 -26.20 -3.30 15.10
C PHE A 241 -25.13 -3.23 14.00
N VAL A 242 -23.88 -3.07 14.44
CA VAL A 242 -22.69 -2.90 13.58
C VAL A 242 -21.75 -4.11 13.68
N VAL A 243 -20.81 -4.23 12.75
CA VAL A 243 -19.75 -5.25 12.82
C VAL A 243 -18.96 -5.09 14.13
N GLY A 244 -18.73 -6.20 14.83
CA GLY A 244 -18.09 -6.25 16.14
C GLY A 244 -19.05 -6.24 17.33
N ALA A 245 -20.33 -5.89 17.16
CA ALA A 245 -21.31 -5.91 18.24
C ALA A 245 -21.62 -7.34 18.73
N HIS A 246 -21.71 -7.53 20.04
CA HIS A 246 -22.21 -8.77 20.64
C HIS A 246 -23.72 -8.70 20.85
N VAL A 247 -24.42 -9.74 20.38
CA VAL A 247 -25.88 -9.75 20.29
C VAL A 247 -26.46 -11.08 20.72
N LEU A 248 -27.63 -11.01 21.33
CA LEU A 248 -28.55 -12.13 21.54
C LEU A 248 -29.68 -11.98 20.52
N VAL A 249 -29.96 -13.03 19.76
CA VAL A 249 -30.90 -12.99 18.63
C VAL A 249 -31.90 -14.14 18.76
N SER A 250 -33.20 -13.84 18.64
CA SER A 250 -34.25 -14.86 18.56
C SER A 250 -34.73 -15.02 17.11
N GLY A 251 -35.15 -16.21 16.71
CA GLY A 251 -35.69 -16.43 15.38
C GLY A 251 -36.06 -17.88 15.10
N SER A 252 -36.42 -18.17 13.85
CA SER A 252 -36.59 -19.55 13.33
C SER A 252 -35.51 -19.88 12.30
N MET A 253 -34.99 -21.10 12.34
CA MET A 253 -34.03 -21.61 11.37
C MET A 253 -34.78 -22.23 10.20
N GLN A 254 -34.51 -21.77 8.98
CA GLN A 254 -35.19 -22.25 7.76
C GLN A 254 -34.18 -22.34 6.61
N TYR A 255 -34.27 -23.40 5.81
CA TYR A 255 -33.44 -23.52 4.60
C TYR A 255 -33.86 -22.48 3.54
N ASP A 256 -32.88 -21.82 2.92
CA ASP A 256 -33.10 -20.84 1.87
C ASP A 256 -32.65 -21.36 0.50
N GLU A 257 -33.56 -21.45 -0.47
CA GLU A 257 -33.25 -21.99 -1.82
C GLU A 257 -32.31 -21.11 -2.65
N TYR A 258 -32.16 -19.82 -2.31
CA TYR A 258 -31.31 -18.87 -3.03
C TYR A 258 -29.88 -18.88 -2.51
N GLU A 259 -29.69 -18.76 -1.18
CA GLU A 259 -28.36 -18.86 -0.55
C GLU A 259 -27.87 -20.33 -0.43
N LYS A 260 -28.79 -21.30 -0.46
CA LYS A 260 -28.56 -22.75 -0.28
C LYS A 260 -27.97 -23.15 1.07
N ASP A 261 -28.34 -22.41 2.10
CA ASP A 261 -27.92 -22.62 3.49
C ASP A 261 -29.10 -22.41 4.45
N TYR A 262 -28.94 -22.81 5.70
CA TYR A 262 -29.91 -22.60 6.78
C TYR A 262 -29.77 -21.17 7.32
N LEU A 263 -30.82 -20.36 7.15
CA LEU A 263 -30.85 -18.95 7.55
C LEU A 263 -31.72 -18.72 8.77
N LEU A 264 -31.23 -17.87 9.67
CA LEU A 264 -31.99 -17.39 10.83
C LEU A 264 -32.96 -16.29 10.38
N ASN A 265 -34.25 -16.62 10.32
CA ASN A 265 -35.32 -15.63 10.21
C ASN A 265 -35.54 -14.96 11.57
N VAL A 266 -34.88 -13.83 11.78
CA VAL A 266 -34.85 -13.15 13.07
C VAL A 266 -36.21 -12.59 13.46
N GLU A 267 -36.59 -12.73 14.73
CA GLU A 267 -37.75 -12.10 15.35
C GLU A 267 -37.36 -10.88 16.20
N ASP A 268 -36.45 -11.09 17.16
CA ASP A 268 -35.95 -10.12 18.14
C ASP A 268 -34.40 -10.02 18.11
N ILE A 269 -33.86 -8.85 18.43
CA ILE A 269 -32.41 -8.57 18.58
C ILE A 269 -32.19 -7.75 19.84
N MET A 270 -31.25 -8.18 20.68
CA MET A 270 -30.84 -7.51 21.92
C MET A 270 -29.31 -7.38 21.93
N LEU A 271 -28.79 -6.24 22.37
CA LEU A 271 -27.36 -6.12 22.71
C LEU A 271 -27.08 -6.93 23.97
N VAL A 272 -25.86 -7.45 24.06
CA VAL A 272 -25.30 -8.07 25.26
C VAL A 272 -23.85 -7.64 25.39
N GLU A 273 -23.36 -7.56 26.63
CA GLU A 273 -21.94 -7.40 26.89
C GLU A 273 -21.17 -8.65 26.43
N ASP A 274 -19.88 -8.47 26.12
CA ASP A 274 -18.97 -9.56 25.77
C ASP A 274 -18.73 -10.47 26.98
N ASP A 275 -18.59 -11.78 26.76
CA ASP A 275 -18.19 -12.73 27.81
C ASP A 275 -16.68 -12.64 28.10
N ALA A 276 -15.91 -11.94 27.27
CA ALA A 276 -14.52 -11.60 27.53
C ALA A 276 -14.40 -10.59 28.68
N VAL A 277 -14.09 -11.08 29.88
CA VAL A 277 -13.75 -10.25 31.05
C VAL A 277 -12.55 -9.37 30.70
N GLU A 278 -12.76 -8.06 30.54
CA GLU A 278 -11.70 -7.15 30.10
C GLU A 278 -10.58 -7.09 31.15
N ARG A 279 -9.41 -7.63 30.80
CA ARG A 279 -8.30 -7.83 31.75
C ARG A 279 -7.71 -6.50 32.22
N GLU A 280 -7.51 -6.37 33.52
CA GLU A 280 -6.93 -5.20 34.18
C GLU A 280 -5.71 -5.60 35.01
N ASP A 281 -4.67 -4.76 35.00
CA ASP A 281 -3.55 -4.84 35.94
C ASP A 281 -3.87 -3.94 37.14
N THR A 282 -3.94 -4.53 38.32
CA THR A 282 -4.33 -3.82 39.56
C THR A 282 -3.13 -3.50 40.45
N HIS A 283 -1.94 -3.98 40.09
CA HIS A 283 -0.78 -3.93 40.95
C HIS A 283 -0.24 -2.49 41.10
N PRO A 284 0.01 -1.98 42.32
CA PRO A 284 0.41 -0.59 42.55
C PRO A 284 1.80 -0.23 41.98
N THR A 285 2.62 -1.25 41.69
CA THR A 285 3.91 -1.11 40.99
C THR A 285 3.96 -2.14 39.85
N PRO A 286 3.54 -1.79 38.62
CA PRO A 286 3.46 -2.77 37.53
C PRO A 286 4.82 -3.29 37.05
N ARG A 287 4.80 -4.46 36.40
CA ARG A 287 5.95 -5.07 35.74
C ARG A 287 6.34 -4.32 34.46
N VAL A 288 7.52 -4.66 33.92
CA VAL A 288 7.91 -4.37 32.54
C VAL A 288 8.01 -5.70 31.80
N GLU A 289 7.38 -5.82 30.64
CA GLU A 289 7.63 -6.93 29.74
C GLU A 289 8.90 -6.69 28.92
N LEU A 290 9.75 -7.72 28.82
CA LEU A 290 11.06 -7.66 28.15
C LEU A 290 11.17 -8.61 26.96
N HIS A 291 10.15 -9.45 26.71
CA HIS A 291 10.10 -10.43 25.62
C HIS A 291 8.68 -10.43 25.03
N LEU A 292 8.50 -9.86 23.84
CA LEU A 292 7.19 -9.67 23.20
C LEU A 292 7.30 -9.53 21.68
N HIS A 293 6.39 -10.19 20.97
CA HIS A 293 6.33 -10.30 19.52
C HIS A 293 5.10 -9.59 18.96
N THR A 294 5.26 -8.90 17.83
CA THR A 294 4.18 -8.20 17.13
C THR A 294 3.84 -8.91 15.83
N VAL A 295 2.84 -8.40 15.11
CA VAL A 295 2.52 -8.77 13.71
C VAL A 295 3.70 -8.75 12.73
N MET A 296 4.87 -8.20 13.11
CA MET A 296 6.11 -8.23 12.32
C MET A 296 7.00 -9.47 12.57
N SER A 297 6.67 -10.30 13.56
CA SER A 297 7.20 -11.66 13.71
C SER A 297 6.49 -12.59 12.73
N ASP A 298 7.24 -13.02 11.72
CA ASP A 298 6.76 -13.58 10.45
C ASP A 298 5.84 -14.81 10.62
N MET A 299 4.55 -14.63 10.30
CA MET A 299 3.48 -15.62 10.44
C MET A 299 3.40 -16.24 11.85
N ASP A 300 3.72 -15.48 12.91
CA ASP A 300 3.87 -16.04 14.28
C ASP A 300 3.07 -15.33 15.37
N ALA A 301 3.06 -14.00 15.38
CA ALA A 301 2.41 -13.21 16.43
C ALA A 301 1.34 -12.25 15.88
N LEU A 302 0.42 -11.88 16.77
CA LEU A 302 -0.83 -11.19 16.45
C LEU A 302 -0.89 -9.76 17.04
N ILE A 303 0.00 -9.43 17.97
CA ILE A 303 -0.07 -8.16 18.70
C ILE A 303 0.18 -6.99 17.74
N THR A 304 -0.82 -6.13 17.55
CA THR A 304 -0.65 -4.87 16.81
C THR A 304 0.02 -3.82 17.71
N VAL A 305 0.83 -2.94 17.11
CA VAL A 305 1.47 -1.84 17.84
C VAL A 305 0.44 -0.88 18.47
N LYS A 306 -0.73 -0.69 17.84
CA LYS A 306 -1.81 0.17 18.36
C LYS A 306 -2.34 -0.38 19.68
N ASP A 307 -2.66 -1.67 19.69
CA ASP A 307 -3.29 -2.33 20.82
C ASP A 307 -2.28 -2.61 21.94
N LEU A 308 -1.03 -2.92 21.61
CA LEU A 308 0.08 -2.99 22.57
C LEU A 308 0.20 -1.69 23.39
N ILE A 309 0.35 -0.55 22.71
CA ILE A 309 0.54 0.74 23.38
C ILE A 309 -0.73 1.16 24.16
N LYS A 310 -1.92 0.81 23.66
CA LYS A 310 -3.20 0.99 24.37
C LYS A 310 -3.24 0.19 25.68
N THR A 311 -2.90 -1.10 25.64
CA THR A 311 -2.95 -2.01 26.80
C THR A 311 -1.88 -1.69 27.84
N VAL A 312 -0.62 -1.50 27.41
CA VAL A 312 0.51 -1.08 28.28
C VAL A 312 0.18 0.21 29.03
N LYS A 313 -0.48 1.16 28.35
CA LYS A 313 -0.99 2.39 28.97
C LYS A 313 -2.17 2.15 29.91
N LYS A 314 -3.15 1.30 29.57
CA LYS A 314 -4.28 0.94 30.46
C LYS A 314 -3.77 0.37 31.78
N TRP A 315 -2.86 -0.59 31.69
CA TRP A 315 -2.22 -1.29 32.81
C TRP A 315 -1.10 -0.50 33.49
N ARG A 316 -0.77 0.71 32.99
CA ARG A 316 0.23 1.63 33.55
C ARG A 316 1.63 1.04 33.67
N HIS A 317 1.97 0.06 32.80
CA HIS A 317 3.30 -0.52 32.71
C HIS A 317 4.30 0.60 32.33
N PRO A 318 5.39 0.80 33.11
CA PRO A 318 6.26 1.96 32.92
C PRO A 318 7.12 1.88 31.65
N ALA A 319 7.27 0.68 31.09
CA ALA A 319 7.83 0.43 29.77
C ALA A 319 7.33 -0.90 29.20
N VAL A 320 7.56 -1.11 27.90
CA VAL A 320 7.39 -2.41 27.22
C VAL A 320 8.51 -2.62 26.21
N ALA A 321 9.07 -3.82 26.13
CA ALA A 321 9.96 -4.20 25.04
C ALA A 321 9.20 -4.75 23.83
N VAL A 322 9.81 -4.63 22.65
CA VAL A 322 9.41 -5.39 21.46
C VAL A 322 10.66 -6.06 20.88
N THR A 323 10.56 -7.36 20.63
CA THR A 323 11.68 -8.26 20.36
C THR A 323 11.36 -9.20 19.20
N ASP A 324 10.86 -8.65 18.09
CA ASP A 324 10.41 -9.45 16.93
C ASP A 324 11.49 -10.43 16.40
N HIS A 325 11.04 -11.58 15.88
CA HIS A 325 11.91 -12.68 15.42
C HIS A 325 12.84 -12.23 14.27
N GLY A 326 14.11 -12.02 14.59
CA GLY A 326 15.19 -11.69 13.66
C GLY A 326 15.07 -10.32 12.98
N VAL A 327 14.03 -9.52 13.28
CA VAL A 327 13.68 -8.29 12.57
C VAL A 327 13.34 -7.15 13.52
N VAL A 328 13.35 -5.92 13.01
CA VAL A 328 13.00 -4.69 13.75
C VAL A 328 11.88 -3.87 13.09
N GLN A 329 11.08 -4.50 12.22
CA GLN A 329 10.10 -3.84 11.33
C GLN A 329 8.93 -3.13 12.06
N SER A 330 8.71 -3.42 13.35
CA SER A 330 7.74 -2.72 14.20
C SER A 330 8.21 -1.35 14.69
N PHE A 331 9.53 -1.09 14.67
CA PHE A 331 10.15 0.13 15.22
C PHE A 331 9.62 1.47 14.66
N PRO A 332 9.30 1.63 13.36
CA PRO A 332 8.76 2.89 12.82
C PRO A 332 7.44 3.27 13.48
N LEU A 333 6.50 2.31 13.49
CA LEU A 333 5.15 2.49 14.01
C LEU A 333 5.14 2.58 15.55
N LEU A 334 6.05 1.86 16.22
CA LEU A 334 6.31 2.02 17.66
C LEU A 334 6.76 3.45 17.99
N GLN A 335 7.71 4.00 17.22
CA GLN A 335 8.20 5.37 17.43
C GLN A 335 7.07 6.40 17.23
N GLU A 336 6.23 6.24 16.21
CA GLU A 336 5.09 7.15 15.96
C GLU A 336 4.06 7.07 17.10
N ILE A 337 3.55 5.87 17.38
CA ILE A 337 2.40 5.69 18.29
C ILE A 337 2.78 5.92 19.76
N SER A 338 3.99 5.53 20.18
CA SER A 338 4.42 5.71 21.57
C SER A 338 4.77 7.16 21.91
N GLN A 339 5.28 7.93 20.92
CA GLN A 339 5.65 9.34 21.10
C GLN A 339 4.49 10.31 20.84
N ASP A 340 3.30 9.84 20.44
CA ASP A 340 2.09 10.66 20.54
C ASP A 340 1.84 11.05 22.00
N LYS A 341 1.57 12.33 22.23
CA LYS A 341 1.39 12.94 23.56
C LYS A 341 0.19 12.39 24.33
N SER A 342 -0.74 11.71 23.66
CA SER A 342 -1.86 11.01 24.28
C SER A 342 -1.49 9.63 24.80
N ASN A 343 -0.36 9.05 24.37
CA ASN A 343 0.11 7.72 24.79
C ASN A 343 1.27 7.79 25.78
N GLN A 344 2.40 8.39 25.39
CA GLN A 344 3.60 8.55 26.22
C GLN A 344 4.07 7.26 26.93
N VAL A 345 4.15 6.17 26.17
CA VAL A 345 4.69 4.88 26.63
C VAL A 345 6.18 4.78 26.29
N LYS A 346 7.01 4.36 27.24
CA LYS A 346 8.43 4.04 26.98
C LYS A 346 8.52 2.68 26.26
N VAL A 347 9.01 2.70 25.02
CA VAL A 347 9.32 1.48 24.28
C VAL A 347 10.80 1.15 24.43
N ILE A 348 11.09 -0.09 24.79
CA ILE A 348 12.41 -0.71 24.76
C ILE A 348 12.54 -1.41 23.40
N TYR A 349 13.45 -0.94 22.57
CA TYR A 349 13.62 -1.44 21.21
C TYR A 349 14.60 -2.60 21.19
N GLY A 350 14.17 -3.77 20.72
CA GLY A 350 14.99 -4.96 20.66
C GLY A 350 14.64 -5.90 19.51
N MET A 351 15.18 -7.11 19.58
CA MET A 351 14.98 -8.19 18.60
C MET A 351 15.28 -9.51 19.29
N GLU A 352 14.53 -10.56 18.97
CA GLU A 352 14.96 -11.92 19.28
C GLU A 352 15.78 -12.47 18.10
N GLY A 353 17.08 -12.68 18.32
CA GLY A 353 18.02 -13.13 17.29
C GLY A 353 18.20 -14.65 17.23
N TYR A 354 18.53 -15.17 16.04
CA TYR A 354 18.93 -16.57 15.85
C TYR A 354 20.46 -16.70 15.94
N LEU A 355 20.99 -16.83 17.16
CA LEU A 355 22.41 -16.94 17.47
C LEU A 355 23.00 -18.28 17.04
N PHE A 356 24.21 -18.29 16.47
CA PHE A 356 25.01 -19.51 16.26
C PHE A 356 26.51 -19.27 16.52
N ASP A 357 27.27 -20.36 16.70
CA ASP A 357 28.73 -20.32 16.85
C ASP A 357 29.44 -20.73 15.56
N GLU A 358 29.77 -22.01 15.40
CA GLU A 358 30.48 -22.53 14.22
C GLU A 358 29.52 -23.06 13.14
N HIS A 359 28.47 -23.77 13.56
CA HIS A 359 27.52 -24.45 12.67
C HIS A 359 26.28 -23.59 12.42
N ILE A 360 26.19 -22.98 11.24
CA ILE A 360 25.07 -22.07 10.89
C ILE A 360 23.69 -22.75 10.90
N ASP A 361 23.63 -24.08 10.73
CA ASP A 361 22.41 -24.88 10.84
C ASP A 361 21.90 -25.04 12.29
N GLN A 362 22.78 -24.88 13.29
CA GLN A 362 22.46 -24.99 14.72
C GLN A 362 22.32 -23.60 15.36
N SER A 363 21.09 -23.11 15.51
CA SER A 363 20.82 -21.79 16.10
C SER A 363 20.01 -21.84 17.39
N TYR A 364 20.41 -21.01 18.35
CA TYR A 364 19.70 -20.70 19.59
C TYR A 364 18.99 -19.36 19.48
N HIS A 365 17.98 -19.13 20.30
CA HIS A 365 17.39 -17.80 20.44
C HIS A 365 18.22 -16.92 21.40
N ILE A 366 18.12 -15.60 21.24
CA ILE A 366 18.75 -14.60 22.12
C ILE A 366 17.95 -13.30 22.10
N ILE A 367 17.64 -12.73 23.26
CA ILE A 367 17.03 -11.39 23.31
C ILE A 367 18.13 -10.34 23.26
N ILE A 368 17.98 -9.36 22.38
CA ILE A 368 18.93 -8.27 22.15
C ILE A 368 18.18 -6.95 22.31
N LEU A 369 18.41 -6.24 23.43
CA LEU A 369 17.79 -4.94 23.71
C LEU A 369 18.78 -3.80 23.42
N ALA A 370 18.34 -2.77 22.69
CA ALA A 370 19.14 -1.57 22.45
C ALA A 370 19.09 -0.65 23.68
N LYS A 371 20.21 -0.56 24.41
CA LYS A 371 20.35 0.28 25.60
C LYS A 371 20.27 1.77 25.29
N ASN A 372 20.84 2.18 24.15
CA ASN A 372 20.98 3.57 23.75
C ASN A 372 21.07 3.71 22.22
N GLN A 373 21.30 4.94 21.74
CA GLN A 373 21.31 5.21 20.30
C GLN A 373 22.45 4.51 19.55
N ILE A 374 23.57 4.18 20.21
CA ILE A 374 24.64 3.35 19.64
C ILE A 374 24.12 1.91 19.47
N GLY A 375 23.42 1.40 20.49
CA GLY A 375 22.71 0.12 20.44
C GLY A 375 21.77 0.00 19.25
N ILE A 376 20.97 1.04 18.94
CA ILE A 376 20.11 1.07 17.74
C ILE A 376 20.93 0.89 16.46
N ARG A 377 22.05 1.61 16.30
CA ARG A 377 22.91 1.51 15.10
C ARG A 377 23.57 0.14 14.98
N ASN A 378 24.01 -0.43 16.10
CA ASN A 378 24.63 -1.75 16.14
C ASN A 378 23.60 -2.86 15.89
N LEU A 379 22.39 -2.76 16.44
CA LEU A 379 21.28 -3.68 16.16
C LEU A 379 20.92 -3.65 14.66
N TYR A 380 20.86 -2.47 14.03
CA TYR A 380 20.63 -2.38 12.59
C TYR A 380 21.76 -3.06 11.79
N LYS A 381 23.03 -2.90 12.19
CA LYS A 381 24.16 -3.60 11.54
C LYS A 381 24.07 -5.12 11.71
N ILE A 382 23.66 -5.60 12.88
CA ILE A 382 23.45 -7.04 13.14
C ILE A 382 22.32 -7.60 12.28
N VAL A 383 21.18 -6.91 12.18
CA VAL A 383 20.06 -7.25 11.29
C VAL A 383 20.53 -7.29 9.82
N SER A 384 21.31 -6.31 9.38
CA SER A 384 21.83 -6.29 8.01
C SER A 384 22.80 -7.43 7.72
N ILE A 385 23.69 -7.74 8.66
CA ILE A 385 24.67 -8.82 8.50
C ILE A 385 23.97 -10.19 8.50
N SER A 386 22.93 -10.38 9.31
CA SER A 386 22.17 -11.63 9.35
C SER A 386 21.33 -11.85 8.09
N HIS A 387 20.69 -10.80 7.55
CA HIS A 387 19.91 -10.87 6.31
C HIS A 387 20.74 -10.88 5.04
N LEU A 388 21.96 -10.31 5.01
CA LEU A 388 22.79 -10.33 3.79
C LEU A 388 23.73 -11.55 3.76
N LYS A 389 24.45 -11.81 4.85
CA LYS A 389 25.52 -12.83 4.85
C LYS A 389 25.02 -14.18 5.36
N TYR A 390 24.22 -14.19 6.42
CA TYR A 390 23.98 -15.40 7.23
C TYR A 390 22.53 -15.92 7.20
N ILE A 391 21.80 -15.74 6.09
CA ILE A 391 20.56 -16.51 5.85
C ILE A 391 20.89 -18.00 5.70
N TYR A 392 20.14 -18.85 6.41
CA TYR A 392 20.07 -20.30 6.21
C TYR A 392 18.60 -20.77 6.27
N ARG A 393 18.15 -21.50 5.24
CA ARG A 393 16.75 -21.95 5.05
C ARG A 393 15.73 -20.82 5.29
N GLY A 394 15.93 -19.68 4.63
CA GLY A 394 15.06 -18.50 4.73
C GLY A 394 15.16 -17.70 6.04
N ARG A 395 15.78 -18.23 7.11
CA ARG A 395 15.92 -17.50 8.39
C ARG A 395 17.27 -16.76 8.48
N PRO A 396 17.31 -15.48 8.87
CA PRO A 396 18.55 -14.72 9.08
C PRO A 396 19.20 -15.14 10.40
N ARG A 397 20.51 -15.46 10.42
CA ARG A 397 21.21 -15.94 11.62
C ARG A 397 22.39 -15.05 12.01
N ILE A 398 22.78 -15.07 13.27
CA ILE A 398 23.77 -14.14 13.85
C ILE A 398 24.94 -14.95 14.41
N PRO A 399 26.16 -14.85 13.85
CA PRO A 399 27.33 -15.47 14.46
C PRO A 399 27.67 -14.76 15.78
N ARG A 400 27.93 -15.49 16.87
CA ARG A 400 28.29 -14.89 18.18
C ARG A 400 29.50 -13.95 18.08
N LYS A 401 30.43 -14.23 17.16
CA LYS A 401 31.56 -13.34 16.84
C LYS A 401 31.10 -11.95 16.39
N VAL A 402 30.11 -11.87 15.49
CA VAL A 402 29.55 -10.59 15.00
C VAL A 402 28.78 -9.89 16.12
N LEU A 403 27.99 -10.62 16.91
CA LEU A 403 27.27 -10.02 18.04
C LEU A 403 28.24 -9.46 19.10
N ASN A 404 29.38 -10.10 19.33
CA ASN A 404 30.43 -9.57 20.20
C ASN A 404 31.12 -8.32 19.61
N GLU A 405 31.32 -8.27 18.28
CA GLU A 405 31.89 -7.11 17.56
C GLU A 405 31.00 -5.86 17.69
N TYR A 406 29.67 -6.03 17.62
CA TYR A 406 28.68 -4.95 17.70
C TYR A 406 27.96 -4.89 19.07
N ARG A 407 28.55 -5.42 20.15
CA ARG A 407 27.90 -5.49 21.47
C ARG A 407 27.72 -4.13 22.17
N GLU A 408 28.45 -3.09 21.75
CA GLU A 408 28.36 -1.77 22.38
C GLU A 408 26.91 -1.22 22.30
N GLY A 409 26.40 -0.77 23.45
CA GLY A 409 25.04 -0.25 23.54
C GLY A 409 23.93 -1.32 23.52
N LEU A 410 24.25 -2.61 23.60
CA LEU A 410 23.28 -3.71 23.69
C LEU A 410 23.23 -4.33 25.09
N ILE A 411 22.09 -4.95 25.43
CA ILE A 411 21.90 -5.80 26.60
C ILE A 411 21.34 -7.15 26.11
N LEU A 412 21.96 -8.26 26.54
CA LEU A 412 21.63 -9.62 26.07
C LEU A 412 20.88 -10.45 27.14
N GLY A 413 19.69 -10.94 26.78
CA GLY A 413 18.89 -11.89 27.56
C GLY A 413 19.00 -13.33 27.04
N THR A 414 18.75 -14.32 27.91
CA THR A 414 18.91 -15.75 27.55
C THR A 414 17.85 -16.31 26.61
N ALA A 415 16.79 -15.54 26.34
CA ALA A 415 15.60 -15.94 25.59
C ALA A 415 14.85 -17.14 26.21
N CYS A 416 13.93 -17.67 25.40
CA CYS A 416 12.96 -18.70 25.70
C CYS A 416 13.56 -20.14 25.74
N GLU A 417 12.70 -21.15 25.58
CA GLU A 417 13.09 -22.56 25.54
C GLU A 417 14.04 -22.91 24.39
N ALA A 418 14.00 -22.12 23.31
CA ALA A 418 14.92 -22.19 22.18
C ALA A 418 16.28 -21.51 22.46
N GLY A 419 16.39 -20.79 23.56
CA GLY A 419 17.60 -20.15 24.05
C GLY A 419 18.71 -21.15 24.39
N GLU A 420 19.96 -20.68 24.34
CA GLU A 420 21.14 -21.54 24.53
C GLU A 420 21.14 -22.23 25.90
N LEU A 421 20.74 -21.49 26.95
CA LEU A 421 20.80 -21.96 28.33
C LEU A 421 19.79 -23.08 28.60
N ILE A 422 18.52 -22.91 28.17
CA ILE A 422 17.47 -23.91 28.39
C ILE A 422 17.74 -25.15 27.53
N ARG A 423 18.07 -25.03 26.24
CA ARG A 423 18.45 -26.20 25.43
C ARG A 423 19.67 -26.93 25.99
N SER A 424 20.64 -26.20 26.53
CA SER A 424 21.84 -26.83 27.12
C SER A 424 21.56 -27.54 28.45
N MET A 425 20.56 -27.09 29.21
CA MET A 425 20.09 -27.75 30.43
C MET A 425 19.16 -28.95 30.15
N VAL A 426 18.23 -28.82 29.20
CA VAL A 426 17.14 -29.78 28.97
C VAL A 426 17.50 -30.83 27.92
N GLN A 427 17.99 -30.40 26.75
CA GLN A 427 18.28 -31.29 25.62
C GLN A 427 19.71 -31.85 25.73
N LYS A 428 20.72 -30.99 25.94
CA LYS A 428 22.13 -31.41 26.09
C LYS A 428 22.48 -31.95 27.48
N LYS A 429 21.67 -31.63 28.50
CA LYS A 429 21.83 -32.07 29.91
C LYS A 429 23.22 -31.79 30.48
N LEU A 430 23.77 -30.60 30.18
CA LEU A 430 25.12 -30.21 30.60
C LEU A 430 25.26 -30.03 32.13
N PRO A 431 26.44 -30.31 32.71
CA PRO A 431 26.71 -30.04 34.12
C PRO A 431 26.58 -28.54 34.48
N TYR A 432 26.17 -28.27 35.73
CA TYR A 432 25.96 -26.90 36.25
C TYR A 432 27.15 -25.94 36.02
N ALA A 433 28.39 -26.44 36.01
CA ALA A 433 29.57 -25.63 35.73
C ALA A 433 29.60 -25.08 34.28
N GLU A 434 29.20 -25.86 33.28
CA GLU A 434 29.11 -25.41 31.89
C GLU A 434 27.85 -24.54 31.68
N LEU A 435 26.73 -24.81 32.38
CA LEU A 435 25.58 -23.91 32.39
C LEU A 435 25.95 -22.52 32.98
N LYS A 436 26.76 -22.49 34.04
CA LYS A 436 27.28 -21.25 34.64
C LYS A 436 28.23 -20.50 33.70
N LYS A 437 29.01 -21.22 32.89
CA LYS A 437 29.85 -20.63 31.83
C LYS A 437 29.02 -20.04 30.69
N ILE A 438 27.96 -20.70 30.23
CA ILE A 438 27.00 -20.16 29.24
C ILE A 438 26.33 -18.89 29.80
N ALA A 439 25.73 -18.98 30.99
CA ALA A 439 25.11 -17.86 31.68
C ALA A 439 26.08 -16.70 31.98
N SER A 440 27.40 -16.96 32.05
CA SER A 440 28.42 -15.91 32.26
C SER A 440 28.53 -14.92 31.10
N TRP A 441 28.09 -15.25 29.88
CA TRP A 441 28.21 -14.38 28.70
C TRP A 441 27.01 -13.45 28.46
N TYR A 442 25.81 -13.77 28.97
CA TYR A 442 24.61 -12.92 28.89
C TYR A 442 24.65 -11.75 29.89
N ASP A 443 23.81 -10.72 29.74
CA ASP A 443 23.76 -9.60 30.69
C ASP A 443 22.71 -9.82 31.79
N TYR A 444 21.58 -10.44 31.43
CA TYR A 444 20.55 -10.92 32.37
C TYR A 444 20.08 -12.33 31.99
N LEU A 445 19.39 -13.01 32.91
CA LEU A 445 18.83 -14.34 32.71
C LEU A 445 17.30 -14.29 32.74
N GLU A 446 16.65 -15.02 31.84
CA GLU A 446 15.19 -15.08 31.72
C GLU A 446 14.63 -16.36 32.31
N ILE A 447 13.47 -16.24 32.95
CA ILE A 447 12.59 -17.35 33.35
C ILE A 447 11.18 -17.05 32.84
N GLN A 448 10.46 -18.09 32.44
CA GLN A 448 9.14 -17.99 31.79
C GLN A 448 8.07 -18.75 32.57
N PRO A 449 6.78 -18.41 32.38
CA PRO A 449 5.66 -19.24 32.84
C PRO A 449 5.85 -20.71 32.45
N ILE A 450 5.45 -21.64 33.33
CA ILE A 450 5.55 -23.08 33.02
C ILE A 450 4.60 -23.46 31.88
N SER A 451 3.52 -22.72 31.70
CA SER A 451 2.57 -22.83 30.59
C SER A 451 3.17 -22.50 29.21
N ASN A 452 4.22 -21.67 29.13
CA ASN A 452 4.99 -21.48 27.89
C ASN A 452 5.76 -22.76 27.49
N ASN A 453 6.13 -23.57 28.49
CA ASN A 453 7.05 -24.71 28.37
C ASN A 453 6.35 -26.09 28.47
N GLU A 454 5.02 -26.14 28.51
CA GLU A 454 4.23 -27.37 28.72
C GLU A 454 4.57 -28.47 27.68
N PHE A 455 4.86 -28.08 26.43
CA PHE A 455 5.24 -29.02 25.38
C PHE A 455 6.48 -29.86 25.72
N LEU A 456 7.38 -29.40 26.61
CA LEU A 456 8.53 -30.19 27.08
C LEU A 456 8.10 -31.42 27.90
N LEU A 457 6.91 -31.42 28.52
CA LEU A 457 6.30 -32.62 29.10
C LEU A 457 5.77 -33.51 27.98
N ARG A 458 5.04 -32.93 27.01
CA ARG A 458 4.44 -33.63 25.86
C ARG A 458 5.48 -34.39 25.03
N GLU A 459 6.67 -33.81 24.86
CA GLU A 459 7.80 -34.42 24.16
C GLU A 459 8.68 -35.33 25.05
N GLY A 460 8.40 -35.43 26.36
CA GLY A 460 9.17 -36.27 27.29
C GLY A 460 10.57 -35.75 27.64
N TYR A 461 10.87 -34.49 27.35
CA TYR A 461 12.13 -33.83 27.77
C TYR A 461 12.19 -33.61 29.29
N VAL A 462 11.04 -33.35 29.91
CA VAL A 462 10.85 -33.27 31.37
C VAL A 462 9.73 -34.21 31.84
N LYS A 463 9.72 -34.53 33.15
CA LYS A 463 8.85 -35.56 33.73
C LYS A 463 7.49 -35.07 34.26
N ASP A 464 7.40 -33.80 34.68
CA ASP A 464 6.25 -33.18 35.35
C ASP A 464 6.44 -31.65 35.41
N GLU A 465 5.41 -30.91 35.82
CA GLU A 465 5.46 -29.46 36.05
C GLU A 465 6.58 -29.05 37.03
N GLU A 466 6.86 -29.89 38.03
CA GLU A 466 7.86 -29.57 39.04
C GLU A 466 9.28 -29.57 38.45
N ALA A 467 9.52 -30.31 37.36
CA ALA A 467 10.73 -30.20 36.56
C ALA A 467 10.79 -28.88 35.75
N LEU A 468 9.67 -28.31 35.30
CA LEU A 468 9.63 -26.94 34.73
C LEU A 468 9.92 -25.87 35.79
N ARG A 469 9.30 -25.98 36.97
CA ARG A 469 9.64 -25.11 38.10
C ARG A 469 11.12 -25.24 38.49
N GLN A 470 11.69 -26.44 38.37
CA GLN A 470 13.11 -26.68 38.63
C GLN A 470 14.05 -26.11 37.54
N ILE A 471 13.62 -25.99 36.28
CA ILE A 471 14.34 -25.22 35.24
C ILE A 471 14.48 -23.76 35.72
N ASN A 472 13.36 -23.12 36.07
CA ASN A 472 13.35 -21.73 36.53
C ASN A 472 14.16 -21.52 37.82
N ARG A 473 14.03 -22.41 38.82
CA ARG A 473 14.86 -22.35 40.05
C ARG A 473 16.35 -22.54 39.76
N THR A 474 16.72 -23.33 38.74
CA THR A 474 18.13 -23.53 38.35
C THR A 474 18.70 -22.28 37.67
N ILE A 475 17.91 -21.59 36.85
CA ILE A 475 18.30 -20.30 36.24
C ILE A 475 18.38 -19.18 37.29
N LEU A 476 17.42 -19.09 38.21
CA LEU A 476 17.46 -18.15 39.33
C LEU A 476 18.73 -18.35 40.18
N ARG A 477 19.04 -19.62 40.50
CA ARG A 477 20.29 -19.95 41.20
C ARG A 477 21.52 -19.53 40.40
N LEU A 478 21.57 -19.75 39.08
CA LEU A 478 22.66 -19.30 38.22
C LEU A 478 22.82 -17.77 38.23
N GLY A 479 21.72 -17.02 38.36
CA GLY A 479 21.71 -15.56 38.55
C GLY A 479 22.39 -15.16 39.85
N ASP A 480 21.94 -15.72 40.99
CA ASP A 480 22.56 -15.53 42.30
C ASP A 480 24.06 -15.91 42.29
N ASP A 481 24.40 -17.08 41.75
CA ASP A 481 25.77 -17.63 41.65
C ASP A 481 26.72 -16.75 40.79
N LEU A 482 26.18 -15.85 39.95
CA LEU A 482 26.93 -14.96 39.05
C LEU A 482 26.77 -13.46 39.39
N GLY A 483 25.92 -13.10 40.34
CA GLY A 483 25.57 -11.69 40.62
C GLY A 483 24.77 -11.02 39.49
N LYS A 484 23.95 -11.78 38.75
CA LYS A 484 23.16 -11.29 37.60
C LYS A 484 21.69 -11.21 37.92
N LEU A 485 21.01 -10.27 37.27
CA LEU A 485 19.56 -10.14 37.36
C LEU A 485 18.89 -11.33 36.66
N THR A 486 17.99 -12.01 37.38
CA THR A 486 17.00 -12.92 36.80
C THR A 486 15.67 -12.17 36.69
N VAL A 487 15.03 -12.23 35.52
CA VAL A 487 13.78 -11.54 35.20
C VAL A 487 12.74 -12.54 34.70
N ALA A 488 11.46 -12.31 35.04
CA ALA A 488 10.36 -13.10 34.50
C ALA A 488 9.78 -12.44 33.25
N THR A 489 9.85 -13.13 32.11
CA THR A 489 9.36 -12.65 30.80
C THR A 489 8.17 -13.47 30.32
N GLY A 490 7.25 -12.82 29.60
CA GLY A 490 5.99 -13.43 29.18
C GLY A 490 6.05 -14.13 27.83
N ASP A 491 6.98 -13.72 26.94
CA ASP A 491 7.11 -14.25 25.57
C ASP A 491 5.82 -14.07 24.75
N ALA A 492 5.24 -12.87 24.88
CA ALA A 492 3.88 -12.62 24.44
C ALA A 492 3.79 -12.53 22.91
N HIS A 493 3.01 -13.43 22.31
CA HIS A 493 2.71 -13.48 20.88
C HIS A 493 1.28 -12.99 20.56
N PHE A 494 0.42 -12.88 21.57
CA PHE A 494 -0.96 -12.39 21.44
C PHE A 494 -1.42 -11.66 22.71
N LEU A 495 -2.55 -10.96 22.69
CA LEU A 495 -2.93 -10.07 23.81
C LEU A 495 -3.69 -10.82 24.91
N ASN A 496 -4.71 -11.58 24.53
CA ASN A 496 -5.60 -12.29 25.44
C ASN A 496 -5.59 -13.81 25.19
N PRO A 497 -5.94 -14.65 26.18
CA PRO A 497 -5.93 -16.11 26.04
C PRO A 497 -6.76 -16.64 24.84
N GLU A 498 -7.85 -15.97 24.48
CA GLU A 498 -8.73 -16.33 23.37
C GLU A 498 -8.13 -16.11 21.96
N ASP A 499 -7.17 -15.18 21.81
CA ASP A 499 -6.49 -14.89 20.53
C ASP A 499 -5.68 -16.10 19.99
N LYS A 500 -5.38 -17.05 20.88
CA LYS A 500 -4.63 -18.30 20.64
C LYS A 500 -5.10 -19.07 19.40
N ILE A 501 -6.39 -18.99 19.05
CA ILE A 501 -6.97 -19.62 17.85
C ILE A 501 -6.40 -19.07 16.53
N TYR A 502 -6.12 -17.76 16.44
CA TYR A 502 -5.61 -17.20 15.18
C TYR A 502 -4.14 -17.61 14.97
N ARG A 503 -3.34 -17.72 16.03
CA ARG A 503 -1.97 -18.28 15.94
C ARG A 503 -1.99 -19.75 15.56
N GLU A 504 -2.94 -20.54 16.07
CA GLU A 504 -3.15 -21.91 15.62
C GLU A 504 -3.40 -21.98 14.10
N ILE A 505 -4.30 -21.14 13.57
CA ILE A 505 -4.63 -21.08 12.15
C ILE A 505 -3.39 -20.74 11.29
N LEU A 506 -2.61 -19.74 11.70
CA LEU A 506 -1.38 -19.34 11.00
C LEU A 506 -0.31 -20.46 11.03
N MET A 507 -0.16 -21.16 12.15
CA MET A 507 0.76 -22.29 12.29
C MET A 507 0.33 -23.51 11.47
N THR A 508 -0.97 -23.78 11.37
CA THR A 508 -1.51 -24.79 10.45
C THR A 508 -1.29 -24.38 8.99
N GLY A 509 -1.43 -23.09 8.67
CA GLY A 509 -1.07 -22.53 7.35
C GLY A 509 0.42 -22.69 6.99
N LYS A 510 1.32 -22.58 7.98
CA LYS A 510 2.76 -22.91 7.91
C LYS A 510 3.05 -24.42 7.82
N GLY A 511 2.08 -25.30 8.06
CA GLY A 511 2.25 -26.76 8.03
C GLY A 511 2.79 -27.39 9.33
N PHE A 512 2.65 -26.72 10.49
CA PHE A 512 3.01 -27.32 11.79
C PHE A 512 2.03 -28.43 12.17
N LYS A 513 2.55 -29.62 12.47
CA LYS A 513 1.74 -30.84 12.72
C LYS A 513 1.03 -30.84 14.07
N ASP A 514 1.56 -30.11 15.04
CA ASP A 514 1.04 -30.02 16.40
C ASP A 514 0.47 -28.62 16.71
N ALA A 515 0.13 -27.84 15.67
CA ALA A 515 -0.36 -26.46 15.77
C ALA A 515 -1.50 -26.29 16.80
N GLN A 516 -2.40 -27.27 16.91
CA GLN A 516 -3.51 -27.29 17.88
C GLN A 516 -3.08 -27.22 19.35
N TYR A 517 -1.83 -27.55 19.68
CA TYR A 517 -1.28 -27.51 21.03
C TYR A 517 -0.42 -26.25 21.28
N GLN A 518 -0.99 -25.09 20.95
CA GLN A 518 -0.36 -23.79 21.24
C GLN A 518 -0.07 -23.64 22.76
N PRO A 519 1.12 -23.13 23.15
CA PRO A 519 1.36 -22.65 24.50
C PRO A 519 0.62 -21.32 24.78
N ASP A 520 0.46 -20.97 26.07
CA ASP A 520 -0.27 -19.77 26.49
C ASP A 520 0.62 -18.51 26.45
N LEU A 521 0.93 -18.07 25.23
CA LEU A 521 1.77 -16.89 24.96
C LEU A 521 0.98 -15.57 24.89
N TYR A 522 0.04 -15.38 25.81
CA TYR A 522 -0.69 -14.12 25.93
C TYR A 522 0.08 -13.10 26.79
N PHE A 523 -0.10 -11.80 26.52
CA PHE A 523 0.52 -10.72 27.28
C PHE A 523 -0.07 -10.64 28.69
N ARG A 524 0.66 -11.16 29.69
CA ARG A 524 0.20 -11.24 31.09
C ARG A 524 0.24 -9.91 31.86
N THR A 525 -0.68 -9.71 32.79
CA THR A 525 -0.64 -8.62 33.78
C THR A 525 0.46 -8.86 34.82
N THR A 526 0.68 -7.89 35.72
CA THR A 526 1.58 -8.02 36.87
C THR A 526 1.03 -9.04 37.86
N ASP A 527 -0.27 -9.00 38.15
CA ASP A 527 -0.93 -9.89 39.10
C ASP A 527 -0.89 -11.35 38.63
N GLU A 528 -1.20 -11.62 37.35
CA GLU A 528 -1.12 -12.96 36.73
C GLU A 528 0.32 -13.53 36.77
N MET A 529 1.34 -12.71 36.56
CA MET A 529 2.75 -13.13 36.65
C MET A 529 3.20 -13.39 38.10
N LEU A 530 2.67 -12.65 39.08
CA LEU A 530 2.97 -12.92 40.49
C LEU A 530 2.35 -14.25 40.95
N GLU A 531 1.15 -14.60 40.47
CA GLU A 531 0.51 -15.89 40.75
C GLU A 531 1.28 -17.05 40.11
N GLU A 532 1.61 -16.97 38.82
CA GLU A 532 2.42 -17.96 38.10
C GLU A 532 3.76 -18.24 38.81
N PHE A 533 4.47 -17.21 39.29
CA PHE A 533 5.76 -17.36 39.97
C PHE A 533 5.69 -17.54 41.49
N ALA A 534 4.49 -17.70 42.08
CA ALA A 534 4.31 -17.81 43.53
C ALA A 534 5.07 -18.98 44.18
N TYR A 535 5.39 -20.04 43.42
CA TYR A 535 6.20 -21.18 43.87
C TYR A 535 7.67 -20.84 44.22
N LEU A 536 8.12 -19.61 43.95
CA LEU A 536 9.41 -19.06 44.39
C LEU A 536 9.34 -18.41 45.79
N GLY A 537 8.13 -18.17 46.31
CA GLY A 537 7.90 -17.33 47.49
C GLY A 537 7.74 -15.85 47.14
N GLU A 538 6.93 -15.14 47.93
CA GLU A 538 6.44 -13.79 47.66
C GLU A 538 7.55 -12.78 47.30
N ASP A 539 8.63 -12.72 48.10
CA ASP A 539 9.73 -11.78 47.88
C ASP A 539 10.46 -12.04 46.56
N ARG A 540 10.75 -13.31 46.24
CA ARG A 540 11.45 -13.68 44.99
C ARG A 540 10.56 -13.55 43.77
N ALA A 541 9.26 -13.82 43.88
CA ALA A 541 8.30 -13.55 42.81
C ALA A 541 8.27 -12.04 42.48
N LYS A 542 8.13 -11.17 43.49
CA LYS A 542 8.22 -9.70 43.31
C LYS A 542 9.60 -9.23 42.82
N GLU A 543 10.67 -9.94 43.19
CA GLU A 543 12.01 -9.63 42.69
C GLU A 543 12.10 -9.86 41.17
N VAL A 544 11.73 -11.05 40.68
CA VAL A 544 11.90 -11.42 39.27
C VAL A 544 10.84 -10.81 38.35
N VAL A 545 9.58 -10.67 38.81
CA VAL A 545 8.47 -10.13 38.00
C VAL A 545 8.52 -8.60 37.90
N ILE A 546 8.79 -7.90 39.02
CA ILE A 546 8.65 -6.43 39.08
C ILE A 546 10.01 -5.75 39.24
N THR A 547 10.81 -6.19 40.23
CA THR A 547 11.98 -5.41 40.66
C THR A 547 13.11 -5.47 39.64
N ASN A 548 13.41 -6.66 39.12
CA ASN A 548 14.50 -6.87 38.17
C ASN A 548 14.11 -6.47 36.75
N THR A 549 12.84 -6.61 36.36
CA THR A 549 12.34 -6.10 35.06
C THR A 549 12.41 -4.57 35.01
N ASN A 550 12.02 -3.88 36.08
CA ASN A 550 12.19 -2.42 36.19
C ASN A 550 13.67 -2.01 36.23
N LYS A 551 14.57 -2.74 36.93
CA LYS A 551 16.02 -2.47 36.87
C LYS A 551 16.59 -2.53 35.44
N ILE A 552 16.15 -3.49 34.61
CA ILE A 552 16.58 -3.57 33.20
C ILE A 552 16.04 -2.36 32.41
N ASN A 553 14.77 -1.99 32.62
CA ASN A 553 14.20 -0.76 32.05
C ASN A 553 14.99 0.51 32.44
N ASP A 554 15.41 0.63 33.69
CA ASP A 554 16.19 1.77 34.20
C ASP A 554 17.60 1.88 33.58
N MET A 555 18.16 0.76 33.07
CA MET A 555 19.43 0.77 32.34
C MET A 555 19.30 1.32 30.91
N ILE A 556 18.09 1.46 30.37
CA ILE A 556 17.83 1.72 28.96
C ILE A 556 17.35 3.16 28.75
N GLU A 557 18.02 3.89 27.85
CA GLU A 557 17.73 5.27 27.48
C GLU A 557 16.47 5.39 26.59
N ALA A 558 15.86 6.57 26.56
CA ALA A 558 14.78 6.86 25.60
C ALA A 558 15.36 7.19 24.21
N VAL A 559 15.42 6.19 23.34
CA VAL A 559 16.05 6.27 22.00
C VAL A 559 15.08 6.61 20.88
N ARG A 560 15.62 6.93 19.69
CA ARG A 560 14.85 7.09 18.45
C ARG A 560 15.35 6.15 17.35
N PRO A 561 14.68 5.03 17.08
CA PRO A 561 14.94 4.17 15.93
C PRO A 561 15.13 4.92 14.60
N ILE A 562 14.24 5.87 14.31
CA ILE A 562 14.23 6.63 13.06
C ILE A 562 14.60 8.08 13.37
N PRO A 563 15.55 8.69 12.65
CA PRO A 563 15.97 10.07 12.86
C PRO A 563 14.82 11.06 12.66
N LYS A 564 15.05 12.32 13.06
CA LYS A 564 14.08 13.39 12.87
C LYS A 564 13.67 13.48 11.40
N GLU A 565 12.40 13.81 11.21
CA GLU A 565 11.82 14.32 9.97
C GLU A 565 12.58 15.58 9.54
N THR A 566 13.45 15.43 8.54
CA THR A 566 14.35 16.43 7.96
C THR A 566 14.99 15.77 6.74
N LEU A 567 14.84 16.35 5.54
CA LEU A 567 15.33 15.71 4.32
C LEU A 567 16.87 15.79 4.21
N TYR A 568 17.54 14.64 4.18
CA TYR A 568 18.99 14.54 4.05
C TYR A 568 19.37 14.38 2.56
N PHE A 569 19.67 15.50 1.91
CA PHE A 569 20.00 15.53 0.47
C PHE A 569 21.35 14.87 0.11
N PRO A 570 21.43 14.15 -1.03
CA PRO A 570 22.71 13.80 -1.64
C PRO A 570 23.42 15.06 -2.14
N LYS A 571 24.76 15.03 -2.16
CA LYS A 571 25.60 16.20 -2.48
C LYS A 571 26.45 15.89 -3.72
N ILE A 572 26.18 16.60 -4.81
CA ILE A 572 27.01 16.58 -6.03
C ILE A 572 27.60 17.99 -6.20
N PRO A 573 28.91 18.20 -6.03
CA PRO A 573 29.52 19.52 -6.19
C PRO A 573 29.25 20.14 -7.58
N GLY A 574 28.79 21.39 -7.60
CA GLY A 574 28.52 22.14 -8.83
C GLY A 574 27.24 21.76 -9.59
N SER A 575 26.43 20.79 -9.12
CA SER A 575 25.23 20.33 -9.85
C SER A 575 24.20 21.45 -10.08
N SER A 576 23.99 22.31 -9.08
CA SER A 576 23.06 23.45 -9.16
C SER A 576 23.46 24.48 -10.21
N ASP A 577 24.75 24.79 -10.31
CA ASP A 577 25.26 25.75 -11.30
C ASP A 577 25.25 25.15 -12.70
N ALA A 578 25.60 23.85 -12.83
CA ALA A 578 25.49 23.12 -14.09
C ALA A 578 24.04 23.07 -14.61
N LEU A 579 23.07 22.79 -13.73
CA LEU A 579 21.64 22.85 -14.05
C LEU A 579 21.22 24.25 -14.49
N LYS A 580 21.58 25.30 -13.74
CA LYS A 580 21.20 26.67 -14.10
C LYS A 580 21.77 27.05 -15.47
N ASN A 581 23.05 26.78 -15.70
CA ASN A 581 23.72 27.10 -16.96
C ASN A 581 23.12 26.33 -18.16
N MET A 582 22.77 25.05 -18.00
CA MET A 582 22.21 24.27 -19.12
C MET A 582 20.79 24.73 -19.50
N CYS A 583 19.91 24.99 -18.52
CA CYS A 583 18.55 25.46 -18.80
C CYS A 583 18.53 26.85 -19.45
N TYR A 584 19.34 27.80 -18.97
CA TYR A 584 19.44 29.12 -19.62
C TYR A 584 20.04 29.01 -21.03
N THR A 585 21.02 28.13 -21.25
CA THR A 585 21.57 27.86 -22.59
C THR A 585 20.50 27.31 -23.54
N LYS A 586 19.71 26.32 -23.09
CA LYS A 586 18.60 25.73 -23.87
C LYS A 586 17.48 26.74 -24.12
N ALA A 587 17.09 27.52 -23.13
CA ALA A 587 16.11 28.59 -23.28
C ALA A 587 16.55 29.64 -24.30
N HIS A 588 17.83 30.06 -24.29
CA HIS A 588 18.38 30.98 -25.28
C HIS A 588 18.48 30.40 -26.69
N GLN A 589 18.55 29.06 -26.83
CA GLN A 589 18.50 28.39 -28.14
C GLN A 589 17.07 28.32 -28.70
N VAL A 590 16.05 28.18 -27.85
CA VAL A 590 14.64 28.09 -28.28
C VAL A 590 13.98 29.47 -28.43
N TYR A 591 14.11 30.33 -27.41
CA TYR A 591 13.39 31.61 -27.28
C TYR A 591 14.27 32.85 -27.50
N GLY A 592 15.56 32.67 -27.79
CA GLY A 592 16.48 33.75 -28.15
C GLY A 592 17.14 34.49 -26.99
N ASN A 593 17.87 35.56 -27.32
CA ASN A 593 18.63 36.36 -26.37
C ASN A 593 18.53 37.86 -26.74
N PRO A 594 17.91 38.73 -25.91
CA PRO A 594 17.28 38.43 -24.62
C PRO A 594 16.08 37.47 -24.73
N LEU A 595 15.76 36.80 -23.63
CA LEU A 595 14.56 35.96 -23.53
C LEU A 595 13.28 36.82 -23.46
N PRO A 596 12.12 36.30 -23.87
CA PRO A 596 10.82 36.90 -23.57
C PRO A 596 10.61 37.04 -22.06
N GLU A 597 9.86 38.07 -21.64
CA GLU A 597 9.58 38.36 -20.23
C GLU A 597 8.90 37.18 -19.51
N ILE A 598 7.91 36.54 -20.16
CA ILE A 598 7.21 35.34 -19.65
C ILE A 598 8.19 34.19 -19.35
N VAL A 599 9.14 33.94 -20.26
CA VAL A 599 10.14 32.87 -20.13
C VAL A 599 11.16 33.20 -19.02
N THR A 600 11.56 34.48 -18.94
CA THR A 600 12.49 34.97 -17.92
C THR A 600 11.89 34.86 -16.52
N ALA A 601 10.69 35.41 -16.31
CA ALA A 601 9.99 35.38 -15.05
C ALA A 601 9.75 33.95 -14.55
N ARG A 602 9.36 33.03 -15.45
CA ARG A 602 9.16 31.62 -15.11
C ARG A 602 10.47 30.94 -14.68
N LEU A 603 11.58 31.16 -15.39
CA LEU A 603 12.88 30.60 -14.99
C LEU A 603 13.36 31.18 -13.64
N GLU A 604 13.15 32.47 -13.38
CA GLU A 604 13.55 33.08 -12.10
C GLU A 604 12.68 32.62 -10.92
N GLU A 605 11.37 32.46 -11.10
CA GLU A 605 10.46 31.84 -10.12
C GLU A 605 10.93 30.42 -9.78
N GLU A 606 11.07 29.57 -10.80
CA GLU A 606 11.38 28.16 -10.61
C GLU A 606 12.78 27.96 -10.02
N PHE A 607 13.82 28.64 -10.53
CA PHE A 607 15.16 28.51 -9.96
C PHE A 607 15.26 29.04 -8.52
N THR A 608 14.49 30.08 -8.16
CA THR A 608 14.45 30.56 -6.77
C THR A 608 13.91 29.48 -5.83
N SER A 609 12.86 28.76 -6.23
CA SER A 609 12.29 27.67 -5.44
C SER A 609 13.17 26.40 -5.43
N ILE A 610 13.61 25.94 -6.62
CA ILE A 610 14.39 24.70 -6.80
C ILE A 610 15.76 24.79 -6.12
N LEU A 611 16.46 25.92 -6.26
CA LEU A 611 17.79 26.08 -5.65
C LEU A 611 17.70 26.52 -4.18
N GLY A 612 16.72 27.35 -3.83
CA GLY A 612 16.50 27.80 -2.46
C GLY A 612 16.19 26.66 -1.48
N ASN A 613 15.51 25.61 -1.95
CA ASN A 613 15.17 24.41 -1.17
C ASN A 613 16.11 23.21 -1.42
N GLY A 614 17.21 23.38 -2.18
CA GLY A 614 18.22 22.34 -2.41
C GLY A 614 17.89 21.29 -3.48
N PHE A 615 16.70 21.34 -4.09
CA PHE A 615 16.24 20.37 -5.10
C PHE A 615 17.03 20.38 -6.42
N GLY A 616 17.89 21.39 -6.67
CA GLY A 616 18.73 21.47 -7.88
C GLY A 616 19.61 20.24 -8.14
N VAL A 617 20.01 19.50 -7.10
CA VAL A 617 20.72 18.23 -7.25
C VAL A 617 19.81 17.15 -7.88
N LEU A 618 18.53 17.09 -7.52
CA LEU A 618 17.56 16.10 -8.00
C LEU A 618 17.26 16.26 -9.48
N TYR A 619 17.08 17.51 -9.92
CA TYR A 619 16.92 17.84 -11.34
C TYR A 619 18.16 17.43 -12.15
N TYR A 620 19.37 17.69 -11.63
CA TYR A 620 20.61 17.29 -12.29
C TYR A 620 20.76 15.76 -12.39
N ILE A 621 20.35 15.03 -11.35
CA ILE A 621 20.29 13.55 -11.34
C ILE A 621 19.29 13.03 -12.38
N ALA A 622 18.07 13.58 -12.40
CA ALA A 622 17.02 13.21 -13.33
C ALA A 622 17.45 13.46 -14.79
N HIS A 623 18.06 14.61 -15.07
CA HIS A 623 18.67 14.89 -16.37
C HIS A 623 19.70 13.82 -16.76
N LYS A 624 20.58 13.41 -15.84
CA LYS A 624 21.58 12.36 -16.10
C LYS A 624 20.94 11.01 -16.44
N LEU A 625 19.88 10.63 -15.72
CA LEU A 625 19.14 9.38 -15.96
C LEU A 625 18.41 9.39 -17.31
N VAL A 626 17.64 10.45 -17.60
CA VAL A 626 16.92 10.60 -18.88
C VAL A 626 17.90 10.66 -20.04
N LYS A 627 18.98 11.45 -19.92
CA LYS A 627 20.03 11.53 -20.93
C LYS A 627 20.70 10.18 -21.16
N HIS A 628 21.06 9.41 -20.13
CA HIS A 628 21.71 8.11 -20.32
C HIS A 628 20.81 7.17 -21.13
N SER A 629 19.51 7.11 -20.81
CA SER A 629 18.52 6.35 -21.59
C SER A 629 18.45 6.81 -23.05
N HIS A 630 18.45 8.12 -23.31
CA HIS A 630 18.40 8.66 -24.67
C HIS A 630 19.70 8.42 -25.46
N ASP A 631 20.87 8.54 -24.83
CA ASP A 631 22.17 8.23 -25.43
C ASP A 631 22.29 6.73 -25.79
N ASP A 632 21.57 5.85 -25.06
CA ASP A 632 21.39 4.42 -25.36
C ASP A 632 20.21 4.11 -26.32
N GLY A 633 19.51 5.11 -26.83
CA GLY A 633 18.42 4.95 -27.81
C GLY A 633 17.01 4.70 -27.23
N TYR A 634 16.84 4.73 -25.91
CA TYR A 634 15.53 4.55 -25.25
C TYR A 634 14.90 5.90 -24.87
N LEU A 635 13.68 6.14 -25.37
CA LEU A 635 12.80 7.21 -24.90
C LEU A 635 12.43 7.00 -23.41
N VAL A 636 12.13 8.09 -22.71
CA VAL A 636 11.65 8.09 -21.33
C VAL A 636 10.34 8.87 -21.28
N GLY A 637 9.26 8.23 -20.86
CA GLY A 637 7.98 8.87 -20.67
C GLY A 637 8.00 9.80 -19.45
N SER A 638 7.52 11.03 -19.64
CA SER A 638 7.30 11.96 -18.53
C SER A 638 6.14 11.47 -17.65
N ARG A 639 6.23 11.65 -16.32
CA ARG A 639 5.19 11.19 -15.39
C ARG A 639 4.96 12.19 -14.24
N GLY A 640 3.79 12.08 -13.61
CA GLY A 640 3.46 12.80 -12.39
C GLY A 640 3.42 14.31 -12.57
N SER A 641 4.07 15.03 -11.65
CA SER A 641 4.02 16.51 -11.63
C SER A 641 5.30 17.21 -12.09
N VAL A 642 6.34 16.49 -12.53
CA VAL A 642 7.59 17.13 -12.99
C VAL A 642 7.38 17.94 -14.27
N GLY A 643 6.43 17.53 -15.13
CA GLY A 643 5.96 18.31 -16.29
C GLY A 643 5.24 19.63 -15.95
N SER A 644 5.10 19.99 -14.67
CA SER A 644 4.71 21.33 -14.23
C SER A 644 5.90 22.30 -14.12
N SER A 645 7.15 21.85 -14.27
CA SER A 645 8.36 22.68 -14.21
C SER A 645 8.94 22.96 -15.60
N PHE A 646 9.08 24.24 -15.94
CA PHE A 646 9.76 24.70 -17.15
C PHE A 646 11.28 24.51 -17.05
N VAL A 647 11.85 24.56 -15.84
CA VAL A 647 13.24 24.15 -15.59
C VAL A 647 13.45 22.68 -15.92
N ALA A 648 12.47 21.80 -15.66
CA ALA A 648 12.52 20.40 -16.08
C ALA A 648 12.46 20.25 -17.60
N THR A 649 11.61 21.01 -18.30
CA THR A 649 11.56 21.05 -19.78
C THR A 649 12.91 21.52 -20.36
N MET A 650 13.48 22.61 -19.83
CA MET A 650 14.76 23.16 -20.29
C MET A 650 16.00 22.34 -19.84
N ALA A 651 15.81 21.36 -18.95
CA ALA A 651 16.82 20.37 -18.58
C ALA A 651 16.67 19.03 -19.34
N ASP A 652 15.75 18.94 -20.31
CA ASP A 652 15.43 17.70 -21.03
C ASP A 652 15.04 16.53 -20.09
N ILE A 653 14.38 16.84 -18.96
CA ILE A 653 13.83 15.86 -18.01
C ILE A 653 12.42 15.44 -18.41
N THR A 654 11.69 16.34 -19.08
CA THR A 654 10.31 16.13 -19.51
C THR A 654 10.04 16.78 -20.86
N GLU A 655 9.24 16.12 -21.69
CA GLU A 655 8.77 16.66 -22.98
C GLU A 655 7.60 17.64 -22.82
N VAL A 656 7.00 17.74 -21.62
CA VAL A 656 5.86 18.63 -21.37
C VAL A 656 6.36 20.06 -21.14
N ASN A 657 5.84 21.01 -21.91
CA ASN A 657 6.08 22.44 -21.69
C ASN A 657 4.94 23.08 -20.88
N PRO A 658 5.18 23.55 -19.64
CA PRO A 658 4.13 24.10 -18.80
C PRO A 658 3.81 25.58 -19.05
N LEU A 659 4.49 26.25 -20.00
CA LEU A 659 4.18 27.62 -20.39
C LEU A 659 2.75 27.75 -20.98
N PRO A 660 2.19 28.99 -21.06
CA PRO A 660 0.95 29.22 -21.81
C PRO A 660 1.08 28.81 -23.29
N PRO A 661 -0.03 28.54 -24.01
CA PRO A 661 0.01 28.19 -25.43
C PRO A 661 0.76 29.25 -26.24
N HIS A 662 1.67 28.82 -27.11
CA HIS A 662 2.49 29.73 -27.88
C HIS A 662 2.99 29.15 -29.20
N TYR A 663 3.32 30.06 -30.11
CA TYR A 663 4.20 29.75 -31.24
C TYR A 663 5.65 30.04 -30.87
N VAL A 664 6.59 29.29 -31.46
CA VAL A 664 8.02 29.62 -31.46
C VAL A 664 8.67 29.27 -32.81
N CYS A 665 9.55 30.14 -33.32
CA CYS A 665 10.22 29.92 -34.59
C CYS A 665 11.55 29.17 -34.40
N PRO A 666 11.73 27.97 -34.98
CA PRO A 666 12.97 27.19 -34.83
C PRO A 666 14.18 27.82 -35.53
N TYR A 667 14.00 28.84 -36.38
CA TYR A 667 15.07 29.51 -37.12
C TYR A 667 15.46 30.88 -36.56
N CYS A 668 14.48 31.78 -36.37
CA CYS A 668 14.75 33.15 -35.88
C CYS A 668 14.23 33.43 -34.45
N GLN A 669 13.82 32.40 -33.71
CA GLN A 669 13.51 32.43 -32.28
C GLN A 669 12.35 33.37 -31.87
N TYR A 670 11.64 33.96 -32.84
CA TYR A 670 10.40 34.70 -32.61
C TYR A 670 9.36 33.84 -31.90
N SER A 671 8.72 34.38 -30.86
CA SER A 671 7.70 33.72 -30.05
C SER A 671 6.44 34.59 -29.84
N GLU A 672 5.28 33.96 -29.78
CA GLU A 672 3.97 34.62 -29.64
C GLU A 672 3.11 33.81 -28.66
N PHE A 673 2.75 34.38 -27.50
CA PHE A 673 2.09 33.71 -26.39
C PHE A 673 0.61 34.12 -26.24
N PHE A 674 -0.25 33.17 -25.87
CA PHE A 674 -1.66 33.36 -25.56
C PHE A 674 -1.90 33.09 -24.07
N THR A 675 -2.37 34.10 -23.32
CA THR A 675 -2.33 34.10 -21.85
C THR A 675 -3.69 34.30 -21.18
N HIS A 676 -4.76 34.54 -21.95
CA HIS A 676 -6.11 34.83 -21.44
C HIS A 676 -7.07 33.64 -21.55
N GLY A 677 -6.57 32.45 -21.88
CA GLY A 677 -7.37 31.22 -22.00
C GLY A 677 -8.07 31.06 -23.35
N GLU A 678 -7.55 31.73 -24.38
CA GLU A 678 -8.10 31.73 -25.74
C GLU A 678 -8.00 30.35 -26.43
N VAL A 679 -7.06 29.51 -25.98
CA VAL A 679 -6.71 28.19 -26.53
C VAL A 679 -6.48 27.21 -25.37
N GLY A 680 -6.84 25.94 -25.55
CA GLY A 680 -6.69 24.90 -24.50
C GLY A 680 -5.23 24.53 -24.21
N GLY A 681 -4.44 24.38 -25.26
CA GLY A 681 -3.02 24.03 -25.25
C GLY A 681 -2.36 24.32 -26.59
N GLY A 682 -1.04 24.43 -26.64
CA GLY A 682 -0.29 24.83 -27.83
C GLY A 682 -0.52 23.94 -29.05
N PHE A 683 -0.71 22.63 -28.86
CA PHE A 683 -0.99 21.69 -29.96
C PHE A 683 -2.40 21.89 -30.59
N ASP A 684 -3.30 22.65 -29.97
CA ASP A 684 -4.57 23.04 -30.58
C ASP A 684 -4.44 24.24 -31.54
N LEU A 685 -3.26 24.87 -31.62
CA LEU A 685 -3.02 26.01 -32.52
C LEU A 685 -2.99 25.56 -34.00
N PRO A 686 -3.58 26.34 -34.93
CA PRO A 686 -3.45 26.09 -36.36
C PRO A 686 -2.01 26.33 -36.85
N ASP A 687 -1.65 25.72 -37.98
CA ASP A 687 -0.34 25.98 -38.59
C ASP A 687 -0.18 27.44 -39.03
N LYS A 688 0.97 28.03 -38.70
CA LYS A 688 1.29 29.43 -38.93
C LYS A 688 2.75 29.58 -39.36
N VAL A 689 3.02 30.46 -40.33
CA VAL A 689 4.38 30.81 -40.75
C VAL A 689 4.90 32.01 -39.97
N CYS A 690 6.21 32.03 -39.71
CA CYS A 690 6.86 33.08 -38.94
C CYS A 690 6.80 34.43 -39.68
N PRO A 691 6.25 35.50 -39.07
CA PRO A 691 6.16 36.81 -39.72
C PRO A 691 7.51 37.48 -39.98
N HIS A 692 8.61 36.98 -39.39
CA HIS A 692 9.96 37.53 -39.55
C HIS A 692 10.84 36.79 -40.58
N CYS A 693 10.60 35.50 -40.85
CA CYS A 693 11.47 34.70 -41.73
C CYS A 693 10.75 33.69 -42.63
N GLY A 694 9.43 33.52 -42.51
CA GLY A 694 8.64 32.58 -43.34
C GLY A 694 8.73 31.11 -42.94
N THR A 695 9.68 30.70 -42.09
CA THR A 695 9.74 29.34 -41.52
C THR A 695 8.45 28.99 -40.77
N VAL A 696 7.95 27.76 -40.89
CA VAL A 696 6.80 27.28 -40.10
C VAL A 696 7.11 27.39 -38.60
N LEU A 697 6.13 27.86 -37.83
CA LEU A 697 6.24 27.99 -36.38
C LEU A 697 5.95 26.65 -35.70
N HIS A 698 6.76 26.29 -34.71
CA HIS A 698 6.44 25.24 -33.77
C HIS A 698 5.35 25.75 -32.80
N LYS A 699 4.60 24.82 -32.21
CA LYS A 699 3.37 25.08 -31.43
C LYS A 699 3.48 24.33 -30.11
N ASP A 700 3.40 24.99 -28.96
CA ASP A 700 3.75 24.38 -27.67
C ASP A 700 3.09 25.10 -26.46
N GLY A 701 3.15 24.51 -25.26
CA GLY A 701 2.69 25.09 -23.99
C GLY A 701 1.28 24.67 -23.55
N HIS A 702 1.17 24.06 -22.36
CA HIS A 702 -0.08 23.47 -21.84
C HIS A 702 -0.73 24.23 -20.66
N ASN A 703 -0.21 25.41 -20.33
CA ASN A 703 -0.67 26.30 -19.25
C ASN A 703 -0.77 25.60 -17.87
N ILE A 704 0.38 25.13 -17.38
CA ILE A 704 0.49 24.35 -16.14
C ILE A 704 1.22 25.19 -15.06
N PRO A 705 0.57 25.53 -13.93
CA PRO A 705 1.20 26.25 -12.83
C PRO A 705 2.32 25.46 -12.14
N PHE A 706 3.47 26.10 -11.89
CA PHE A 706 4.62 25.47 -11.24
C PHE A 706 4.33 25.00 -9.80
N ALA A 707 3.49 25.74 -9.06
CA ALA A 707 3.10 25.41 -7.69
C ALA A 707 2.46 24.00 -7.53
N ILE A 708 2.04 23.37 -8.63
CA ILE A 708 1.51 22.00 -8.67
C ILE A 708 2.61 20.94 -8.40
N PHE A 709 3.89 21.31 -8.56
CA PHE A 709 5.06 20.47 -8.28
C PHE A 709 5.61 20.66 -6.84
N LEU A 710 5.94 21.90 -6.46
CA LEU A 710 6.64 22.24 -5.21
C LEU A 710 5.81 23.07 -4.20
N GLY A 711 4.56 23.39 -4.50
CA GLY A 711 3.82 24.42 -3.78
C GLY A 711 4.32 25.84 -4.10
N PHE A 712 3.80 26.84 -3.40
CA PHE A 712 4.22 28.24 -3.59
C PHE A 712 5.47 28.60 -2.79
N ASP A 713 5.64 28.00 -1.61
CA ASP A 713 6.70 28.36 -0.66
C ASP A 713 7.84 27.33 -0.66
N GLY A 714 7.76 26.28 -1.49
CA GLY A 714 8.59 25.07 -1.37
C GLY A 714 8.09 24.11 -0.29
N ASP A 715 6.83 24.22 0.14
CA ASP A 715 6.22 23.47 1.25
C ASP A 715 6.00 21.98 0.96
N LYS A 716 6.34 21.51 -0.25
CA LYS A 716 6.23 20.11 -0.70
C LYS A 716 7.59 19.62 -1.23
N VAL A 717 7.96 18.39 -0.88
CA VAL A 717 9.13 17.69 -1.45
C VAL A 717 8.77 17.15 -2.86
N PRO A 718 9.71 17.14 -3.83
CA PRO A 718 9.43 16.71 -5.19
C PRO A 718 9.83 15.24 -5.46
N ASP A 719 8.84 14.37 -5.57
CA ASP A 719 8.97 13.16 -6.38
C ASP A 719 9.26 13.54 -7.85
N ILE A 720 10.32 12.96 -8.41
CA ILE A 720 10.58 12.96 -9.85
C ILE A 720 10.28 11.56 -10.38
N ASP A 721 9.14 11.45 -11.06
CA ASP A 721 8.65 10.20 -11.67
C ASP A 721 9.11 10.13 -13.13
N LEU A 722 9.74 9.03 -13.52
CA LEU A 722 10.26 8.78 -14.87
C LEU A 722 9.85 7.39 -15.35
N ASN A 723 9.11 7.29 -16.46
CA ASN A 723 8.75 6.03 -17.08
C ASN A 723 9.84 5.60 -18.07
N PHE A 724 10.73 4.69 -17.68
CA PHE A 724 11.67 4.03 -18.58
C PHE A 724 10.99 2.84 -19.28
N SER A 725 11.57 2.37 -20.39
CA SER A 725 11.23 1.05 -20.93
C SER A 725 11.45 -0.02 -19.85
N GLY A 726 10.57 -1.02 -19.78
CA GLY A 726 10.74 -2.19 -18.89
C GLY A 726 12.06 -2.94 -19.13
N GLU A 727 12.57 -2.94 -20.36
CA GLU A 727 13.87 -3.54 -20.73
C GLU A 727 15.06 -2.71 -20.22
N TYR A 728 14.93 -1.38 -20.26
CA TYR A 728 15.97 -0.45 -19.83
C TYR A 728 15.99 -0.23 -18.31
N HIS A 729 14.86 -0.45 -17.64
CA HIS A 729 14.65 -0.20 -16.21
C HIS A 729 15.78 -0.75 -15.31
N PRO A 730 16.23 -2.02 -15.38
CA PRO A 730 17.34 -2.52 -14.56
C PRO A 730 18.67 -1.76 -14.80
N LYS A 731 18.92 -1.31 -16.04
CA LYS A 731 20.12 -0.51 -16.37
C LYS A 731 20.01 0.91 -15.79
N ALA A 732 18.83 1.53 -15.83
CA ALA A 732 18.59 2.83 -15.21
C ALA A 732 18.79 2.79 -13.68
N HIS A 733 18.32 1.72 -13.01
CA HIS A 733 18.58 1.48 -11.59
C HIS A 733 20.09 1.34 -11.34
N LYS A 734 20.78 0.48 -12.10
CA LYS A 734 22.23 0.24 -11.95
C LYS A 734 23.08 1.49 -12.15
N TYR A 735 22.70 2.38 -13.08
CA TYR A 735 23.40 3.65 -13.29
C TYR A 735 23.37 4.57 -12.04
N THR A 736 22.38 4.42 -11.16
CA THR A 736 22.40 5.14 -9.87
C THR A 736 23.53 4.67 -8.94
N GLU A 737 23.95 3.39 -9.00
CA GLU A 737 25.15 2.91 -8.27
C GLU A 737 26.41 3.63 -8.74
N GLU A 738 26.50 3.98 -10.03
CA GLU A 738 27.62 4.74 -10.58
C GLU A 738 27.56 6.22 -10.17
N LEU A 739 26.36 6.82 -10.17
CA LEU A 739 26.15 8.21 -9.75
C LEU A 739 26.40 8.42 -8.25
N PHE A 740 25.97 7.52 -7.37
CA PHE A 740 26.01 7.72 -5.92
C PHE A 740 27.03 6.84 -5.18
N GLY A 741 27.44 5.72 -5.76
CA GLY A 741 28.20 4.65 -5.07
C GLY A 741 27.27 3.54 -4.59
N LYS A 742 27.68 2.28 -4.78
CA LYS A 742 26.84 1.10 -4.48
C LYS A 742 26.36 1.02 -3.02
N ASP A 743 27.20 1.44 -2.06
CA ASP A 743 26.84 1.45 -0.63
C ASP A 743 25.90 2.62 -0.22
N ASN A 744 25.46 3.43 -1.19
CA ASN A 744 24.58 4.59 -1.00
C ASN A 744 23.22 4.44 -1.70
N VAL A 745 22.89 3.24 -2.19
CA VAL A 745 21.81 2.96 -3.16
C VAL A 745 21.07 1.66 -2.79
N PHE A 746 19.75 1.73 -2.48
CA PHE A 746 18.97 0.60 -1.92
C PHE A 746 17.48 0.67 -2.31
N ARG A 747 16.69 -0.42 -2.19
CA ARG A 747 15.21 -0.35 -2.38
C ARG A 747 14.39 -0.23 -1.13
N ALA A 748 13.25 0.48 -1.17
CA ALA A 748 12.20 0.20 -0.19
C ALA A 748 11.80 -1.27 -0.26
N GLY A 749 12.17 -2.02 0.76
CA GLY A 749 11.50 -3.27 1.07
C GLY A 749 10.01 -2.99 1.18
N THR A 750 9.18 -3.84 0.60
CA THR A 750 7.75 -3.85 0.93
C THR A 750 7.50 -4.96 1.94
N ILE A 751 6.65 -4.72 2.93
CA ILE A 751 6.26 -5.74 3.91
C ILE A 751 4.98 -6.38 3.39
N GLY A 752 5.05 -7.67 3.05
CA GLY A 752 3.90 -8.42 2.55
C GLY A 752 3.12 -9.00 3.73
N ALA A 753 1.97 -8.41 4.03
CA ALA A 753 1.04 -8.90 5.05
C ALA A 753 0.00 -9.88 4.48
N VAL A 754 -0.57 -10.72 5.34
CA VAL A 754 -1.72 -11.58 5.03
C VAL A 754 -2.94 -10.69 4.74
N LYS A 755 -3.51 -10.86 3.54
CA LYS A 755 -4.79 -10.27 3.11
C LYS A 755 -5.91 -11.30 3.20
N ASP A 756 -7.15 -10.85 3.19
CA ASP A 756 -8.39 -11.62 3.42
C ASP A 756 -8.44 -12.94 2.62
N LYS A 757 -8.15 -12.90 1.31
CA LYS A 757 -8.13 -14.10 0.45
C LYS A 757 -7.08 -15.15 0.88
N THR A 758 -5.97 -14.70 1.47
CA THR A 758 -4.91 -15.57 2.00
C THR A 758 -5.29 -16.10 3.38
N ALA A 759 -5.82 -15.23 4.26
CA ALA A 759 -6.37 -15.61 5.56
C ALA A 759 -7.49 -16.68 5.42
N TYR A 760 -8.43 -16.48 4.49
CA TYR A 760 -9.48 -17.45 4.16
C TYR A 760 -8.89 -18.81 3.79
N GLY A 761 -7.85 -18.83 2.96
CA GLY A 761 -7.12 -20.05 2.60
C GLY A 761 -6.40 -20.74 3.77
N TYR A 762 -6.00 -20.00 4.81
CA TYR A 762 -5.47 -20.58 6.05
C TYR A 762 -6.57 -21.12 6.97
N VAL A 763 -7.68 -20.38 7.13
CA VAL A 763 -8.84 -20.83 7.92
C VAL A 763 -9.45 -22.10 7.34
N MET A 764 -9.58 -22.19 6.00
CA MET A 764 -10.05 -23.40 5.32
C MET A 764 -9.14 -24.60 5.60
N LYS A 765 -7.81 -24.46 5.43
CA LYS A 765 -6.85 -25.53 5.74
C LYS A 765 -6.87 -25.96 7.20
N TRP A 766 -7.13 -25.03 8.11
CA TRP A 766 -7.30 -25.32 9.53
C TRP A 766 -8.58 -26.11 9.83
N ALA A 767 -9.70 -25.74 9.20
CA ALA A 767 -10.96 -26.47 9.32
C ALA A 767 -10.87 -27.88 8.72
N GLU A 768 -10.22 -28.03 7.56
CA GLU A 768 -9.87 -29.32 6.93
C GLU A 768 -9.00 -30.17 7.87
N ALA A 769 -7.93 -29.60 8.44
CA ALA A 769 -7.02 -30.30 9.35
C ALA A 769 -7.68 -30.74 10.67
N LYS A 770 -8.68 -29.99 11.16
CA LYS A 770 -9.52 -30.37 12.30
C LYS A 770 -10.72 -31.26 11.93
N ASN A 771 -10.98 -31.49 10.64
CA ASN A 771 -12.16 -32.19 10.13
C ASN A 771 -13.47 -31.61 10.70
N ILE A 772 -13.61 -30.28 10.67
CA ILE A 772 -14.80 -29.55 11.14
C ILE A 772 -15.54 -28.88 9.96
N THR A 773 -16.86 -29.00 9.95
CA THR A 773 -17.72 -28.31 8.97
C THR A 773 -18.00 -26.89 9.45
N VAL A 774 -17.37 -25.90 8.81
CA VAL A 774 -17.55 -24.48 9.10
C VAL A 774 -18.25 -23.78 7.94
N ASN A 775 -19.16 -22.85 8.23
CA ASN A 775 -19.80 -22.04 7.18
C ASN A 775 -19.08 -20.69 6.95
N GLU A 776 -19.49 -19.97 5.91
CA GLU A 776 -18.85 -18.71 5.51
C GLU A 776 -18.85 -17.68 6.65
N ALA A 777 -19.92 -17.62 7.45
CA ALA A 777 -20.01 -16.71 8.59
C ALA A 777 -18.94 -16.98 9.66
N TYR A 778 -18.64 -18.25 9.97
CA TYR A 778 -17.55 -18.60 10.88
C TYR A 778 -16.17 -18.31 10.27
N ILE A 779 -15.98 -18.67 9.00
CA ILE A 779 -14.71 -18.40 8.29
C ILE A 779 -14.40 -16.90 8.27
N ASN A 780 -15.38 -16.06 7.91
CA ASN A 780 -15.26 -14.60 7.90
C ASN A 780 -14.93 -14.04 9.30
N SER A 781 -15.43 -14.65 10.37
CA SER A 781 -15.07 -14.26 11.74
C SER A 781 -13.57 -14.44 12.02
N LEU A 782 -13.00 -15.59 11.60
CA LEU A 782 -11.62 -15.99 11.85
C LEU A 782 -10.62 -15.29 10.93
N VAL A 783 -11.03 -14.97 9.69
CA VAL A 783 -10.24 -14.19 8.73
C VAL A 783 -9.73 -12.89 9.35
N SER A 784 -10.59 -12.16 10.07
CA SER A 784 -10.28 -10.85 10.65
C SER A 784 -9.13 -10.85 11.67
N GLY A 785 -8.94 -11.95 12.41
CA GLY A 785 -7.83 -12.11 13.37
C GLY A 785 -6.52 -12.62 12.74
N CYS A 786 -6.55 -12.97 11.45
CA CYS A 786 -5.39 -13.50 10.72
C CYS A 786 -4.79 -12.50 9.71
N THR A 787 -5.45 -11.37 9.43
CA THR A 787 -4.98 -10.35 8.47
C THR A 787 -3.97 -9.39 9.11
N GLY A 788 -3.20 -8.68 8.29
CA GLY A 788 -2.21 -7.70 8.75
C GLY A 788 -0.91 -8.30 9.33
N VAL A 789 -0.91 -9.57 9.73
CA VAL A 789 0.29 -10.34 10.09
C VAL A 789 1.24 -10.42 8.89
N LYS A 790 2.53 -10.19 9.11
CA LYS A 790 3.57 -10.32 8.08
C LYS A 790 3.72 -11.78 7.62
N ASN A 791 3.91 -11.95 6.32
CA ASN A 791 4.11 -13.24 5.63
C ASN A 791 5.28 -13.24 4.63
N THR A 792 5.76 -12.07 4.19
CA THR A 792 6.96 -11.96 3.35
C THR A 792 7.55 -10.55 3.35
N THR A 793 8.67 -10.37 2.67
CA THR A 793 9.24 -9.07 2.28
C THR A 793 9.47 -9.05 0.78
N GLY A 794 9.26 -7.91 0.14
CA GLY A 794 9.29 -7.77 -1.31
C GLY A 794 9.90 -6.45 -1.76
N GLN A 795 9.52 -6.02 -2.96
CA GLN A 795 10.12 -4.89 -3.65
C GLN A 795 9.07 -3.84 -4.09
N HIS A 796 9.24 -2.56 -3.70
CA HIS A 796 8.51 -1.40 -4.26
C HIS A 796 8.82 -1.17 -5.76
N PRO A 797 7.87 -0.94 -6.67
CA PRO A 797 8.08 -1.14 -8.12
C PRO A 797 9.29 -0.48 -8.81
N GLY A 798 9.62 0.81 -8.57
CA GLY A 798 10.64 1.52 -9.40
C GLY A 798 11.48 2.67 -8.81
N GLY A 799 11.26 3.17 -7.60
CA GLY A 799 12.22 4.09 -6.93
C GLY A 799 13.73 3.71 -6.94
N VAL A 800 14.63 4.54 -6.37
CA VAL A 800 15.96 4.10 -5.84
C VAL A 800 16.48 4.90 -4.61
N MET A 801 16.58 4.31 -3.41
CA MET A 801 16.89 5.06 -2.16
C MET A 801 18.29 5.67 -2.23
N VAL A 802 18.39 7.00 -2.24
CA VAL A 802 19.69 7.68 -2.24
C VAL A 802 20.07 8.10 -0.83
N ILE A 803 21.12 7.46 -0.29
CA ILE A 803 21.78 7.84 0.97
C ILE A 803 22.88 8.88 0.67
N PRO A 804 23.00 9.99 1.41
CA PRO A 804 24.13 10.90 1.25
C PRO A 804 25.48 10.20 1.45
N ARG A 805 26.48 10.49 0.60
CA ARG A 805 27.83 9.88 0.67
C ARG A 805 28.59 10.15 1.98
N ASP A 806 28.15 11.12 2.78
CA ASP A 806 28.67 11.43 4.11
C ASP A 806 27.88 10.74 5.26
N MET A 807 27.02 9.76 4.94
CA MET A 807 26.19 9.02 5.91
C MET A 807 26.16 7.50 5.65
N ASP A 808 25.98 6.74 6.73
CA ASP A 808 25.79 5.28 6.76
C ASP A 808 24.28 4.96 6.68
N VAL A 809 23.86 3.98 5.86
CA VAL A 809 22.43 3.58 5.71
C VAL A 809 21.78 3.21 7.04
N HIS A 810 22.54 2.63 7.97
CA HIS A 810 22.07 2.28 9.32
C HIS A 810 21.77 3.53 10.18
N HIS A 811 22.00 4.75 9.67
CA HIS A 811 21.45 5.97 10.24
C HIS A 811 19.91 6.06 10.09
N PHE A 812 19.34 5.35 9.11
CA PHE A 812 17.92 5.41 8.78
C PHE A 812 17.22 4.06 9.00
N THR A 813 17.84 2.96 8.55
CA THR A 813 17.21 1.64 8.49
C THR A 813 18.26 0.53 8.38
N PRO A 814 18.01 -0.70 8.88
CA PRO A 814 18.77 -1.88 8.45
C PRO A 814 18.55 -2.16 6.96
N VAL A 815 19.26 -3.14 6.42
CA VAL A 815 19.11 -3.58 5.01
C VAL A 815 19.05 -5.10 4.88
N GLN A 816 18.40 -5.64 3.85
CA GLN A 816 18.19 -7.08 3.65
C GLN A 816 18.12 -7.46 2.16
N TYR A 817 18.07 -8.76 1.84
CA TYR A 817 17.55 -9.22 0.54
C TYR A 817 16.02 -9.27 0.57
N PRO A 818 15.30 -8.91 -0.51
CA PRO A 818 13.85 -9.14 -0.59
C PRO A 818 13.56 -10.65 -0.56
N ALA A 819 12.51 -11.06 0.14
CA ALA A 819 12.13 -12.46 0.39
C ALA A 819 13.28 -13.36 0.91
N ASN A 820 14.33 -12.77 1.50
CA ASN A 820 15.57 -13.46 1.89
C ASN A 820 16.24 -14.26 0.75
N LYS A 821 16.09 -13.81 -0.50
CA LYS A 821 16.73 -14.39 -1.69
C LYS A 821 18.10 -13.77 -1.95
N LYS A 822 19.19 -14.49 -1.66
CA LYS A 822 20.56 -14.06 -2.01
C LYS A 822 20.79 -14.07 -3.53
N ASP A 823 20.11 -14.99 -4.19
CA ASP A 823 19.98 -15.22 -5.64
C ASP A 823 19.18 -14.14 -6.38
N CYS A 824 18.84 -13.03 -5.72
CA CYS A 824 18.49 -11.80 -6.44
C CYS A 824 19.56 -10.72 -6.32
N GLY A 825 20.70 -10.88 -5.63
CA GLY A 825 21.88 -9.98 -5.75
C GLY A 825 21.78 -8.53 -5.22
N ILE A 826 20.63 -8.14 -4.66
CA ILE A 826 20.26 -6.76 -4.30
C ILE A 826 19.86 -6.55 -2.85
N ILE A 827 19.94 -5.28 -2.45
CA ILE A 827 19.77 -4.85 -1.08
C ILE A 827 18.56 -3.91 -0.99
N THR A 828 17.50 -4.34 -0.29
CA THR A 828 16.44 -3.45 0.19
C THR A 828 16.83 -2.83 1.53
N THR A 829 16.26 -1.67 1.86
CA THR A 829 15.98 -1.26 3.22
C THR A 829 15.08 -2.28 3.92
N HIS A 830 15.29 -2.44 5.21
CA HIS A 830 14.52 -3.34 6.07
C HIS A 830 13.19 -2.71 6.51
N PHE A 831 13.14 -1.38 6.54
CA PHE A 831 11.90 -0.60 6.65
C PHE A 831 11.35 -0.27 5.27
N ASP A 832 10.03 -0.10 5.19
CA ASP A 832 9.36 0.35 3.98
C ASP A 832 9.55 1.85 3.69
N TYR A 833 9.09 2.26 2.50
CA TYR A 833 9.04 3.64 2.02
C TYR A 833 8.42 4.59 3.07
N HIS A 834 7.27 4.23 3.65
CA HIS A 834 6.48 5.08 4.55
C HIS A 834 7.13 5.28 5.92
N SER A 835 7.95 4.32 6.33
CA SER A 835 8.70 4.37 7.59
C SER A 835 9.87 5.37 7.54
N ILE A 836 10.54 5.47 6.39
CA ILE A 836 11.66 6.40 6.15
C ILE A 836 11.25 7.69 5.44
N GLU A 837 9.95 7.82 5.14
CA GLU A 837 9.22 9.02 4.74
C GLU A 837 9.72 10.22 5.55
N GLY A 838 10.61 11.03 4.98
CA GLY A 838 11.04 12.33 5.49
C GLY A 838 12.50 12.58 5.62
N ARG A 839 13.29 11.59 5.22
CA ARG A 839 14.72 11.60 5.52
C ARG A 839 15.58 11.39 4.29
N LEU A 840 15.08 10.73 3.25
CA LEU A 840 15.88 10.28 2.11
C LEU A 840 15.18 10.63 0.80
N VAL A 841 15.95 10.66 -0.29
CA VAL A 841 15.50 11.21 -1.57
C VAL A 841 14.78 10.19 -2.46
N LYS A 842 13.68 10.66 -3.08
CA LYS A 842 12.91 9.98 -4.12
C LYS A 842 13.45 10.26 -5.54
N LEU A 843 13.35 9.25 -6.40
CA LEU A 843 13.71 9.11 -7.81
C LEU A 843 12.91 7.88 -8.29
N ASP A 844 11.67 8.05 -8.79
CA ASP A 844 10.83 6.92 -9.23
C ASP A 844 11.20 6.52 -10.66
N ILE A 845 12.18 5.62 -10.79
CA ILE A 845 12.69 5.02 -12.03
C ILE A 845 11.76 3.86 -12.41
N LEU A 846 10.56 4.17 -12.90
CA LEU A 846 9.48 3.21 -13.11
C LEU A 846 9.58 2.53 -14.49
N GLY A 847 9.39 1.21 -14.54
CA GLY A 847 9.23 0.48 -15.79
C GLY A 847 7.84 0.72 -16.38
N HIS A 848 7.74 0.91 -17.70
CA HIS A 848 6.49 1.16 -18.40
C HIS A 848 6.50 0.56 -19.81
N ASP A 849 5.32 0.23 -20.34
CA ASP A 849 5.17 -0.38 -21.67
C ASP A 849 5.35 0.66 -22.79
N ASP A 850 4.79 1.85 -22.63
CA ASP A 850 4.75 2.89 -23.66
C ASP A 850 6.12 3.25 -24.28
N PRO A 851 7.21 3.44 -23.51
CA PRO A 851 8.54 3.65 -24.09
C PRO A 851 9.07 2.42 -24.83
N THR A 852 8.76 1.20 -24.37
CA THR A 852 9.15 -0.06 -25.04
C THR A 852 8.39 -0.25 -26.36
N VAL A 853 7.08 0.03 -26.37
CA VAL A 853 6.24 0.01 -27.57
C VAL A 853 6.74 1.06 -28.58
N ILE A 854 7.05 2.28 -28.13
CA ILE A 854 7.63 3.30 -29.01
C ILE A 854 9.00 2.85 -29.54
N ARG A 855 9.90 2.33 -28.70
CA ARG A 855 11.22 1.83 -29.12
C ARG A 855 11.13 0.80 -30.26
N LEU A 856 10.24 -0.20 -30.14
CA LEU A 856 10.00 -1.19 -31.19
C LEU A 856 9.43 -0.55 -32.48
N LEU A 857 8.56 0.45 -32.35
CA LEU A 857 7.99 1.17 -33.50
C LEU A 857 9.05 2.02 -34.22
N GLU A 858 9.93 2.69 -33.48
CA GLU A 858 11.07 3.44 -34.05
C GLU A 858 12.03 2.48 -34.79
N ASP A 859 12.42 1.36 -34.16
CA ASP A 859 13.34 0.38 -34.76
C ASP A 859 12.79 -0.34 -36.00
N TRP A 860 11.48 -0.64 -36.04
CA TRP A 860 10.88 -1.34 -37.17
C TRP A 860 10.42 -0.44 -38.32
N THR A 861 10.30 0.88 -38.09
CA THR A 861 9.83 1.83 -39.12
C THR A 861 10.90 2.83 -39.57
N GLY A 862 11.92 3.08 -38.74
CA GLY A 862 12.90 4.15 -38.94
C GLY A 862 12.35 5.56 -38.66
N VAL A 863 11.13 5.69 -38.14
CA VAL A 863 10.51 6.98 -37.80
C VAL A 863 10.78 7.33 -36.34
N ASN A 864 11.49 8.43 -36.10
CA ASN A 864 11.65 9.03 -34.77
C ASN A 864 10.29 9.52 -34.25
N ALA A 865 9.84 8.97 -33.12
CA ALA A 865 8.52 9.28 -32.57
C ALA A 865 8.41 10.71 -32.04
N ARG A 866 9.54 11.40 -31.78
CA ARG A 866 9.53 12.81 -31.39
C ARG A 866 9.13 13.77 -32.52
N ASP A 867 9.27 13.36 -33.78
CA ASP A 867 8.97 14.19 -34.96
C ASP A 867 7.50 14.08 -35.41
N ILE A 868 6.68 13.31 -34.69
CA ILE A 868 5.25 13.12 -34.97
C ILE A 868 4.43 14.34 -34.50
N PRO A 869 3.64 15.00 -35.37
CA PRO A 869 2.79 16.12 -34.99
C PRO A 869 1.57 15.67 -34.18
N PHE A 870 1.21 16.43 -33.15
CA PHE A 870 0.13 16.12 -32.20
C PHE A 870 -1.29 16.54 -32.65
N ASP A 871 -1.40 17.05 -33.86
CA ASP A 871 -2.63 17.57 -34.46
C ASP A 871 -2.99 16.92 -35.81
N ASP A 872 -2.33 15.81 -36.20
CA ASP A 872 -2.67 15.07 -37.43
C ASP A 872 -4.17 14.71 -37.46
N PRO A 873 -4.95 15.24 -38.43
CA PRO A 873 -6.40 15.05 -38.46
C PRO A 873 -6.83 13.58 -38.58
N LYS A 874 -6.01 12.72 -39.20
CA LYS A 874 -6.32 11.28 -39.29
C LYS A 874 -6.18 10.63 -37.93
N THR A 875 -5.06 10.83 -37.24
CA THR A 875 -4.80 10.29 -35.90
C THR A 875 -5.83 10.80 -34.89
N MET A 876 -6.14 12.11 -34.92
CA MET A 876 -7.18 12.71 -34.09
C MET A 876 -8.57 12.10 -34.33
N SER A 877 -8.89 11.71 -35.57
CA SER A 877 -10.21 11.12 -35.89
C SER A 877 -10.47 9.76 -35.23
N LEU A 878 -9.44 8.97 -34.89
CA LEU A 878 -9.60 7.66 -34.23
C LEU A 878 -10.35 7.75 -32.90
N PHE A 879 -10.24 8.89 -32.22
CA PHE A 879 -10.89 9.14 -30.93
C PHE A 879 -12.38 9.52 -31.09
N SER A 880 -12.88 9.66 -32.32
CA SER A 880 -14.28 10.02 -32.62
C SER A 880 -14.95 9.14 -33.70
N SER A 881 -14.20 8.33 -34.46
CA SER A 881 -14.71 7.42 -35.50
C SER A 881 -13.68 6.32 -35.86
N PRO A 882 -14.09 5.14 -36.38
CA PRO A 882 -13.20 4.17 -37.00
C PRO A 882 -12.81 4.49 -38.46
N ASP A 883 -13.39 5.52 -39.11
CA ASP A 883 -13.24 5.78 -40.55
C ASP A 883 -11.78 5.76 -41.06
N ALA A 884 -10.83 6.33 -40.29
CA ALA A 884 -9.41 6.39 -40.67
C ALA A 884 -8.67 5.04 -40.61
N LEU A 885 -9.29 4.00 -40.05
CA LEU A 885 -8.82 2.61 -40.14
C LEU A 885 -9.29 1.93 -41.44
N GLY A 886 -10.29 2.49 -42.12
CA GLY A 886 -10.97 1.91 -43.28
C GLY A 886 -12.15 1.00 -42.95
N LEU A 887 -12.72 1.10 -41.74
CA LEU A 887 -13.78 0.21 -41.22
C LEU A 887 -15.01 1.01 -40.75
N THR A 888 -16.20 0.40 -40.84
CA THR A 888 -17.41 0.90 -40.18
C THR A 888 -17.45 0.56 -38.69
N ALA A 889 -18.31 1.24 -37.93
CA ALA A 889 -18.53 0.97 -36.51
C ALA A 889 -19.13 -0.42 -36.27
N GLU A 890 -19.98 -0.88 -37.19
CA GLU A 890 -20.63 -2.19 -37.19
C GLU A 890 -19.64 -3.33 -37.46
N GLU A 891 -18.69 -3.14 -38.38
CA GLU A 891 -17.63 -4.13 -38.66
C GLU A 891 -16.65 -4.25 -37.51
N LEU A 892 -16.22 -3.12 -36.93
CA LEU A 892 -15.29 -3.08 -35.80
C LEU A 892 -15.95 -3.50 -34.47
N GLY A 893 -17.27 -3.43 -34.37
CA GLY A 893 -18.00 -3.56 -33.10
C GLY A 893 -17.74 -2.39 -32.13
N SER A 894 -17.24 -1.24 -32.64
CA SER A 894 -16.91 -0.07 -31.82
C SER A 894 -17.11 1.24 -32.60
N PRO A 895 -17.81 2.25 -32.04
CA PRO A 895 -18.01 3.53 -32.72
C PRO A 895 -16.78 4.45 -32.80
N VAL A 896 -15.62 4.02 -32.30
CA VAL A 896 -14.36 4.76 -32.30
C VAL A 896 -13.19 3.83 -32.64
N GLY A 897 -12.19 4.33 -33.36
CA GLY A 897 -11.00 3.59 -33.77
C GLY A 897 -9.92 3.42 -32.69
N SER A 898 -10.21 3.72 -31.43
CA SER A 898 -9.20 3.82 -30.36
C SER A 898 -8.73 2.51 -29.73
N LEU A 899 -9.21 1.35 -30.23
CA LEU A 899 -8.82 0.02 -29.75
C LEU A 899 -7.30 -0.14 -29.62
N GLY A 900 -6.84 -0.66 -28.48
CA GLY A 900 -5.42 -0.94 -28.20
C GLY A 900 -4.50 0.28 -28.05
N ILE A 901 -5.03 1.51 -28.13
CA ILE A 901 -4.30 2.72 -27.72
C ILE A 901 -4.27 2.75 -26.17
N PRO A 902 -3.13 3.09 -25.53
CA PRO A 902 -3.07 3.26 -24.06
C PRO A 902 -4.11 4.27 -23.58
N GLU A 903 -4.70 3.99 -22.41
CA GLU A 903 -5.92 4.59 -21.85
C GLU A 903 -7.19 4.48 -22.72
N PHE A 904 -7.13 5.02 -23.95
CA PHE A 904 -8.24 5.22 -24.86
C PHE A 904 -8.85 3.94 -25.46
N GLY A 905 -8.16 2.81 -25.39
CA GLY A 905 -8.66 1.51 -25.87
C GLY A 905 -9.62 0.80 -24.91
N THR A 906 -9.67 1.19 -23.63
CA THR A 906 -10.52 0.52 -22.63
C THR A 906 -12.01 0.68 -22.92
N SER A 907 -12.83 -0.29 -22.50
CA SER A 907 -14.29 -0.23 -22.70
C SER A 907 -15.01 0.88 -21.90
N PHE A 908 -14.32 1.46 -20.92
CA PHE A 908 -14.76 2.65 -20.18
C PHE A 908 -14.43 3.93 -20.96
N VAL A 909 -13.16 4.11 -21.39
CA VAL A 909 -12.76 5.31 -22.13
C VAL A 909 -13.36 5.36 -23.53
N ARG A 910 -13.57 4.22 -24.21
CA ARG A 910 -14.35 4.17 -25.46
C ARG A 910 -15.76 4.72 -25.32
N LYS A 911 -16.41 4.63 -24.14
CA LYS A 911 -17.72 5.26 -23.88
C LYS A 911 -17.59 6.78 -23.69
N MET A 912 -16.62 7.23 -22.89
CA MET A 912 -16.29 8.67 -22.79
C MET A 912 -16.03 9.29 -24.17
N LEU A 913 -15.27 8.63 -25.03
CA LEU A 913 -15.00 9.09 -26.40
C LEU A 913 -16.29 9.22 -27.24
N VAL A 914 -17.23 8.28 -27.12
CA VAL A 914 -18.54 8.35 -27.81
C VAL A 914 -19.42 9.48 -27.27
N ASP A 915 -19.41 9.71 -25.96
CA ASP A 915 -20.18 10.77 -25.28
C ASP A 915 -19.62 12.18 -25.59
N THR A 916 -18.31 12.31 -25.76
CA THR A 916 -17.60 13.61 -25.86
C THR A 916 -17.17 14.00 -27.26
N ARG A 917 -16.81 13.03 -28.12
CA ARG A 917 -16.33 13.20 -29.50
C ARG A 917 -15.25 14.29 -29.64
N PRO A 918 -14.07 14.10 -29.03
CA PRO A 918 -13.00 15.09 -29.02
C PRO A 918 -12.49 15.41 -30.42
N LYS A 919 -12.07 16.67 -30.60
CA LYS A 919 -11.57 17.25 -31.86
C LYS A 919 -10.19 17.88 -31.72
N THR A 920 -9.72 18.15 -30.50
CA THR A 920 -8.40 18.75 -30.26
C THR A 920 -7.58 17.93 -29.26
N PHE A 921 -6.26 18.15 -29.26
CA PHE A 921 -5.34 17.46 -28.35
C PHE A 921 -5.71 17.73 -26.87
N SER A 922 -6.01 18.98 -26.52
CA SER A 922 -6.41 19.32 -25.15
C SER A 922 -7.71 18.64 -24.71
N GLU A 923 -8.63 18.33 -25.63
CA GLU A 923 -9.84 17.56 -25.29
C GLU A 923 -9.50 16.09 -24.96
N LEU A 924 -8.49 15.49 -25.61
CA LEU A 924 -7.96 14.18 -25.20
C LEU A 924 -7.30 14.24 -23.81
N VAL A 925 -6.56 15.31 -23.50
CA VAL A 925 -5.99 15.54 -22.16
C VAL A 925 -7.09 15.63 -21.10
N ARG A 926 -8.22 16.28 -21.41
CA ARG A 926 -9.40 16.28 -20.52
C ARG A 926 -9.99 14.88 -20.34
N ILE A 927 -10.08 14.08 -21.41
CA ILE A 927 -10.66 12.73 -21.36
C ILE A 927 -9.77 11.76 -20.57
N SER A 928 -8.44 11.86 -20.70
CA SER A 928 -7.49 11.19 -19.80
C SER A 928 -7.72 11.62 -18.34
N GLY A 929 -7.90 12.93 -18.08
CA GLY A 929 -8.27 13.42 -16.75
C GLY A 929 -9.57 12.80 -16.21
N PHE A 930 -10.63 12.76 -17.02
CA PHE A 930 -11.92 12.16 -16.63
C PHE A 930 -11.86 10.64 -16.41
N SER A 931 -10.95 9.93 -17.07
CA SER A 931 -10.85 8.46 -16.95
C SER A 931 -10.18 7.97 -15.67
N HIS A 932 -9.60 8.87 -14.87
CA HIS A 932 -8.81 8.51 -13.69
C HIS A 932 -9.33 9.17 -12.40
N GLY A 933 -10.09 8.40 -11.62
CA GLY A 933 -10.55 8.79 -10.29
C GLY A 933 -12.04 8.53 -10.06
N THR A 934 -12.40 8.10 -8.85
CA THR A 934 -13.78 7.85 -8.46
C THR A 934 -14.60 9.15 -8.45
N ASP A 935 -15.82 9.08 -8.98
CA ASP A 935 -16.77 10.20 -9.10
C ASP A 935 -16.22 11.46 -9.81
N VAL A 936 -15.27 11.27 -10.73
CA VAL A 936 -14.82 12.30 -11.69
C VAL A 936 -15.72 12.35 -12.92
N TRP A 937 -15.81 11.24 -13.67
CA TRP A 937 -16.71 11.12 -14.83
C TRP A 937 -18.13 10.72 -14.43
N LEU A 938 -18.29 9.49 -13.93
CA LEU A 938 -19.58 8.93 -13.49
C LEU A 938 -20.14 9.75 -12.32
N ASN A 939 -21.47 9.84 -12.25
CA ASN A 939 -22.21 10.61 -11.24
C ASN A 939 -21.87 12.12 -11.20
N ASN A 940 -21.03 12.64 -12.11
CA ASN A 940 -20.45 13.97 -12.01
C ASN A 940 -20.28 14.65 -13.39
N ALA A 941 -19.09 14.60 -14.01
CA ALA A 941 -18.84 15.32 -15.26
C ALA A 941 -19.70 14.81 -16.44
N GLN A 942 -20.01 13.50 -16.48
CA GLN A 942 -20.88 12.93 -17.51
C GLN A 942 -22.26 13.60 -17.52
N ASP A 943 -22.89 13.74 -16.35
CA ASP A 943 -24.22 14.36 -16.22
C ASP A 943 -24.19 15.85 -16.60
N LEU A 944 -23.15 16.57 -16.18
CA LEU A 944 -22.97 18.01 -16.46
C LEU A 944 -22.77 18.29 -17.95
N ILE A 945 -22.03 17.42 -18.66
CA ILE A 945 -21.74 17.55 -20.09
C ILE A 945 -22.93 17.08 -20.94
N THR A 946 -23.49 15.90 -20.66
CA THR A 946 -24.61 15.33 -21.45
C THR A 946 -25.93 16.07 -21.28
N SER A 947 -26.15 16.73 -20.14
CA SER A 947 -27.28 17.67 -19.95
C SER A 947 -27.10 19.02 -20.64
N GLY A 948 -25.89 19.33 -21.14
CA GLY A 948 -25.53 20.64 -21.68
C GLY A 948 -25.36 21.74 -20.61
N THR A 949 -25.22 21.37 -19.34
CA THR A 949 -25.00 22.33 -18.23
C THR A 949 -23.62 22.98 -18.30
N VAL A 950 -22.59 22.22 -18.72
CA VAL A 950 -21.20 22.68 -18.85
C VAL A 950 -20.59 22.10 -20.12
N PRO A 951 -19.92 22.89 -20.98
CA PRO A 951 -19.23 22.34 -22.15
C PRO A 951 -17.96 21.58 -21.74
N LEU A 952 -17.55 20.58 -22.53
CA LEU A 952 -16.38 19.74 -22.27
C LEU A 952 -15.12 20.53 -21.87
N LYS A 953 -14.89 21.69 -22.51
CA LYS A 953 -13.75 22.58 -22.28
C LYS A 953 -13.70 23.27 -20.90
N GLU A 954 -14.79 23.28 -20.14
CA GLU A 954 -14.94 23.95 -18.84
C GLU A 954 -15.17 22.99 -17.66
N ALA A 955 -15.46 21.72 -17.92
CA ALA A 955 -15.64 20.71 -16.88
C ALA A 955 -14.29 20.34 -16.22
N VAL A 956 -14.32 20.01 -14.92
CA VAL A 956 -13.12 19.74 -14.11
C VAL A 956 -12.59 18.34 -14.40
N SER A 957 -11.48 18.25 -15.15
CA SER A 957 -10.83 16.99 -15.55
C SER A 957 -9.50 16.72 -14.84
N THR A 958 -8.83 17.76 -14.36
CA THR A 958 -7.51 17.70 -13.72
C THR A 958 -7.50 18.62 -12.51
N ARG A 959 -6.61 18.38 -11.53
CA ARG A 959 -6.50 19.27 -10.36
C ARG A 959 -6.14 20.71 -10.77
N ASP A 960 -5.33 20.84 -11.81
CA ASP A 960 -4.88 22.08 -12.46
C ASP A 960 -6.07 22.92 -12.95
N ASP A 961 -7.14 22.30 -13.44
CA ASP A 961 -8.37 23.00 -13.84
C ASP A 961 -9.00 23.75 -12.66
N ILE A 962 -9.01 23.15 -11.46
CA ILE A 962 -9.57 23.80 -10.26
C ILE A 962 -8.77 25.05 -9.93
N MET A 963 -7.43 24.93 -9.87
CA MET A 963 -6.57 26.06 -9.53
C MET A 963 -6.66 27.18 -10.58
N ASN A 964 -6.61 26.84 -11.86
CA ASN A 964 -6.69 27.81 -12.96
C ASN A 964 -8.07 28.50 -13.02
N TYR A 965 -9.16 27.74 -12.95
CA TYR A 965 -10.53 28.27 -12.99
C TYR A 965 -10.77 29.24 -11.83
N LEU A 966 -10.40 28.87 -10.61
CA LEU A 966 -10.58 29.73 -9.44
C LEU A 966 -9.76 31.03 -9.53
N ILE A 967 -8.51 30.97 -10.03
CA ILE A 967 -7.68 32.17 -10.26
C ILE A 967 -8.29 33.07 -11.34
N GLN A 968 -8.80 32.50 -12.45
CA GLN A 968 -9.47 33.24 -13.53
C GLN A 968 -10.74 33.95 -13.04
N HIS A 969 -11.42 33.41 -12.03
CA HIS A 969 -12.59 34.01 -11.38
C HIS A 969 -12.24 34.89 -10.16
N GLY A 970 -10.95 35.24 -9.98
CA GLY A 970 -10.51 36.23 -8.99
C GLY A 970 -10.26 35.67 -7.57
N ILE A 971 -10.34 34.37 -7.35
CA ILE A 971 -9.98 33.74 -6.07
C ILE A 971 -8.46 33.75 -5.89
N ALA A 972 -7.99 34.11 -4.70
CA ALA A 972 -6.57 34.26 -4.41
C ALA A 972 -5.79 32.94 -4.69
N PRO A 973 -4.64 32.97 -5.39
CA PRO A 973 -3.93 31.75 -5.81
C PRO A 973 -3.63 30.75 -4.68
N LYS A 974 -3.36 31.24 -3.45
CA LYS A 974 -3.10 30.40 -2.28
C LYS A 974 -4.37 29.69 -1.76
N THR A 975 -5.55 30.32 -1.86
CA THR A 975 -6.84 29.64 -1.65
C THR A 975 -7.05 28.61 -2.74
N SER A 976 -6.95 29.00 -4.02
CA SER A 976 -7.18 28.13 -5.19
C SER A 976 -6.34 26.84 -5.13
N PHE A 977 -5.06 26.96 -4.77
CA PHE A 977 -4.16 25.82 -4.55
C PHE A 977 -4.55 24.94 -3.35
N LYS A 978 -4.92 25.52 -2.20
CA LYS A 978 -5.31 24.72 -1.02
C LYS A 978 -6.73 24.14 -1.15
N VAL A 979 -7.60 24.66 -2.01
CA VAL A 979 -8.86 24.01 -2.45
C VAL A 979 -8.54 22.83 -3.37
N MET A 980 -7.75 23.05 -4.43
CA MET A 980 -7.28 22.01 -5.35
C MET A 980 -6.68 20.80 -4.60
N GLU A 981 -5.77 21.03 -3.64
CA GLU A 981 -5.11 19.96 -2.88
C GLU A 981 -6.01 19.25 -1.85
N ASN A 982 -7.20 19.77 -1.53
CA ASN A 982 -8.21 19.04 -0.77
C ASN A 982 -9.08 18.19 -1.71
N VAL A 983 -9.61 18.80 -2.78
CA VAL A 983 -10.53 18.15 -3.73
C VAL A 983 -9.86 16.96 -4.42
N ARG A 984 -8.61 17.12 -4.90
CA ARG A 984 -7.88 16.03 -5.58
C ARG A 984 -7.56 14.81 -4.69
N LYS A 985 -7.85 14.89 -3.39
CA LYS A 985 -7.65 13.83 -2.38
C LYS A 985 -8.98 13.36 -1.75
N GLY A 986 -10.12 13.69 -2.34
CA GLY A 986 -11.45 13.31 -1.83
C GLY A 986 -11.89 14.07 -0.57
N LYS A 987 -11.19 15.14 -0.17
CA LYS A 987 -11.40 15.82 1.12
C LYS A 987 -12.33 17.04 1.01
N GLY A 988 -13.13 17.08 -0.06
CA GLY A 988 -14.01 18.18 -0.43
C GLY A 988 -13.28 19.51 -0.65
N ILE A 989 -14.04 20.61 -0.70
CA ILE A 989 -13.51 21.98 -0.79
C ILE A 989 -12.94 22.40 0.57
N ASP A 990 -13.78 22.38 1.59
CA ASP A 990 -13.38 22.63 2.98
C ASP A 990 -12.75 21.35 3.54
N LYS A 991 -11.42 21.35 3.72
CA LYS A 991 -10.73 20.36 4.56
C LYS A 991 -11.48 20.09 5.88
N VAL A 992 -11.39 18.88 6.39
CA VAL A 992 -12.10 18.43 7.59
C VAL A 992 -11.09 18.05 8.68
N ASN A 993 -11.50 18.09 9.94
CA ASN A 993 -10.71 17.54 11.06
C ASN A 993 -10.88 16.01 11.17
N LYS A 994 -10.22 15.37 12.14
CA LYS A 994 -10.42 13.93 12.45
C LYS A 994 -11.79 13.61 13.11
N VAL A 995 -12.77 14.52 13.06
CA VAL A 995 -14.08 14.44 13.75
C VAL A 995 -15.21 15.08 12.89
N GLY A 996 -15.09 15.10 11.56
CA GLY A 996 -16.15 15.56 10.64
C GLY A 996 -16.37 17.08 10.49
N GLU A 997 -15.63 17.95 11.19
CA GLU A 997 -15.89 19.40 11.22
C GLU A 997 -15.12 20.25 10.20
N LYS A 998 -15.88 21.07 9.46
CA LYS A 998 -15.41 22.12 8.54
C LYS A 998 -14.77 23.28 9.28
N THR A 999 -13.50 23.56 8.95
CA THR A 999 -12.63 24.38 9.81
C THR A 999 -11.71 25.36 9.03
N THR A 1000 -12.05 25.60 7.76
CA THR A 1000 -11.86 26.86 6.98
C THR A 1000 -13.19 27.08 6.25
N ASN A 1001 -13.39 28.27 5.70
CA ASN A 1001 -14.64 28.72 5.10
C ASN A 1001 -14.55 28.81 3.56
N TYR A 1002 -13.71 27.97 2.93
CA TYR A 1002 -13.41 28.06 1.50
C TYR A 1002 -14.68 27.89 0.64
N GLU A 1003 -15.61 26.99 1.01
CA GLU A 1003 -16.86 26.84 0.24
C GLU A 1003 -17.71 28.13 0.23
N ASN A 1004 -17.58 29.00 1.24
CA ASN A 1004 -18.26 30.28 1.26
C ASN A 1004 -17.43 31.39 0.60
N GLU A 1005 -16.09 31.37 0.71
CA GLU A 1005 -15.19 32.21 -0.09
C GLU A 1005 -15.43 32.02 -1.61
N LEU A 1006 -15.68 30.78 -2.05
CA LEU A 1006 -16.08 30.49 -3.44
C LEU A 1006 -17.46 31.09 -3.78
N LYS A 1007 -18.44 31.04 -2.88
CA LYS A 1007 -19.78 31.62 -3.12
C LYS A 1007 -19.74 33.15 -3.15
N GLU A 1008 -18.97 33.77 -2.27
CA GLU A 1008 -18.73 35.22 -2.22
C GLU A 1008 -17.98 35.68 -3.48
N GLY A 1009 -17.06 34.86 -4.00
CA GLY A 1009 -16.45 35.01 -5.32
C GLY A 1009 -17.36 34.68 -6.51
N ASN A 1010 -18.65 34.40 -6.30
CA ASN A 1010 -19.66 34.08 -7.32
C ASN A 1010 -19.34 32.82 -8.16
N ILE A 1011 -18.57 31.87 -7.63
CA ILE A 1011 -18.30 30.58 -8.29
C ILE A 1011 -19.61 29.78 -8.42
N PRO A 1012 -19.94 29.23 -9.62
CA PRO A 1012 -21.18 28.49 -9.84
C PRO A 1012 -21.38 27.29 -8.91
N SER A 1013 -22.63 27.04 -8.53
CA SER A 1013 -23.00 25.89 -7.67
C SER A 1013 -22.60 24.54 -8.28
N TRP A 1014 -22.73 24.38 -9.61
CA TRP A 1014 -22.32 23.14 -10.29
C TRP A 1014 -20.83 22.83 -10.08
N PHE A 1015 -19.97 23.84 -10.05
CA PHE A 1015 -18.52 23.68 -9.87
C PHE A 1015 -18.23 23.30 -8.41
N ILE A 1016 -18.89 23.98 -7.47
CA ILE A 1016 -18.81 23.70 -6.04
C ILE A 1016 -19.27 22.26 -5.73
N ASP A 1017 -20.37 21.81 -6.32
CA ASP A 1017 -20.92 20.48 -6.05
C ASP A 1017 -20.18 19.37 -6.81
N SER A 1018 -19.60 19.66 -7.99
CA SER A 1018 -18.65 18.76 -8.66
C SER A 1018 -17.38 18.54 -7.80
N CYS A 1019 -16.82 19.62 -7.24
CA CYS A 1019 -15.67 19.59 -6.32
C CYS A 1019 -15.94 18.89 -4.98
N LYS A 1020 -17.21 18.59 -4.64
CA LYS A 1020 -17.57 17.78 -3.45
C LYS A 1020 -17.68 16.28 -3.77
N LYS A 1021 -17.91 15.90 -5.03
CA LYS A 1021 -18.06 14.51 -5.47
C LYS A 1021 -16.72 13.83 -5.74
N ILE A 1022 -15.80 14.56 -6.37
CA ILE A 1022 -14.47 14.07 -6.78
C ILE A 1022 -13.75 13.35 -5.63
N GLY A 1023 -13.49 12.06 -5.79
CA GLY A 1023 -12.65 11.27 -4.86
C GLY A 1023 -11.14 11.44 -5.12
N TYR A 1024 -10.75 11.67 -6.37
CA TYR A 1024 -9.34 11.83 -6.77
C TYR A 1024 -9.21 12.63 -8.08
N LEU A 1025 -8.11 13.35 -8.28
CA LEU A 1025 -7.76 13.97 -9.58
C LEU A 1025 -6.25 13.95 -9.85
N PHE A 1026 -5.89 13.63 -11.11
CA PHE A 1026 -4.51 13.72 -11.60
C PHE A 1026 -4.06 15.16 -11.94
N PRO A 1027 -2.73 15.41 -11.98
CA PRO A 1027 -2.18 16.62 -12.59
C PRO A 1027 -2.28 16.61 -14.12
N ARG A 1028 -2.51 17.78 -14.72
CA ARG A 1028 -2.54 17.98 -16.18
C ARG A 1028 -1.21 17.58 -16.82
N ALA A 1029 -0.08 17.82 -16.16
CA ALA A 1029 1.25 17.40 -16.62
C ALA A 1029 1.33 15.89 -16.95
N HIS A 1030 0.73 15.04 -16.10
CA HIS A 1030 0.70 13.59 -16.29
C HIS A 1030 -0.23 13.21 -17.44
N ALA A 1031 -1.42 13.80 -17.51
CA ALA A 1031 -2.38 13.57 -18.59
C ALA A 1031 -1.82 14.00 -19.96
N VAL A 1032 -1.16 15.17 -20.05
CA VAL A 1032 -0.47 15.62 -21.27
C VAL A 1032 0.57 14.59 -21.71
N ALA A 1033 1.48 14.18 -20.81
CA ALA A 1033 2.52 13.21 -21.15
C ALA A 1033 1.95 11.87 -21.64
N TYR A 1034 0.87 11.37 -21.00
CA TYR A 1034 0.24 10.12 -21.38
C TYR A 1034 -0.50 10.24 -22.72
N VAL A 1035 -1.17 11.37 -22.99
CA VAL A 1035 -1.79 11.64 -24.30
C VAL A 1035 -0.72 11.83 -25.39
N MET A 1036 0.47 12.39 -25.09
CA MET A 1036 1.59 12.43 -26.05
C MET A 1036 2.05 11.03 -26.46
N MET A 1037 2.22 10.11 -25.49
CA MET A 1037 2.56 8.70 -25.78
C MET A 1037 1.43 8.02 -26.59
N ALA A 1038 0.18 8.19 -26.16
CA ALA A 1038 -0.99 7.62 -26.81
C ALA A 1038 -1.15 8.10 -28.26
N PHE A 1039 -0.96 9.39 -28.52
CA PHE A 1039 -1.10 9.99 -29.85
C PHE A 1039 0.03 9.53 -30.79
N ARG A 1040 1.29 9.44 -30.31
CA ARG A 1040 2.39 8.85 -31.09
C ARG A 1040 2.09 7.41 -31.50
N ILE A 1041 1.61 6.59 -30.56
CA ILE A 1041 1.21 5.18 -30.83
C ILE A 1041 0.00 5.11 -31.78
N ALA A 1042 -0.98 6.01 -31.63
CA ALA A 1042 -2.14 6.13 -32.51
C ALA A 1042 -1.76 6.51 -33.95
N TRP A 1043 -0.74 7.37 -34.12
CA TRP A 1043 -0.21 7.73 -35.43
C TRP A 1043 0.41 6.52 -36.16
N PHE A 1044 1.15 5.68 -35.42
CA PHE A 1044 1.65 4.41 -35.97
C PHE A 1044 0.51 3.43 -36.33
N LYS A 1045 -0.60 3.39 -35.58
CA LYS A 1045 -1.79 2.57 -35.92
C LYS A 1045 -2.38 2.86 -37.30
N ILE A 1046 -2.28 4.11 -37.76
CA ILE A 1046 -2.71 4.52 -39.11
C ILE A 1046 -1.60 4.28 -40.13
N ASN A 1047 -0.41 4.82 -39.89
CA ASN A 1047 0.63 4.95 -40.90
C ASN A 1047 1.51 3.71 -41.06
N TYR A 1048 1.68 2.91 -40.00
CA TYR A 1048 2.47 1.66 -39.98
C TYR A 1048 1.71 0.54 -39.23
N PRO A 1049 0.52 0.14 -39.71
CA PRO A 1049 -0.40 -0.73 -38.96
C PRO A 1049 0.21 -2.08 -38.55
N LEU A 1050 1.00 -2.72 -39.42
CA LEU A 1050 1.68 -3.99 -39.08
C LEU A 1050 2.66 -3.84 -37.91
N ALA A 1051 3.40 -2.72 -37.83
CA ALA A 1051 4.31 -2.44 -36.74
C ALA A 1051 3.54 -2.15 -35.44
N TYR A 1052 2.44 -1.39 -35.53
CA TYR A 1052 1.53 -1.14 -34.41
C TYR A 1052 0.98 -2.44 -33.80
N TYR A 1053 0.41 -3.33 -34.62
CA TYR A 1053 -0.13 -4.60 -34.15
C TYR A 1053 0.97 -5.50 -33.60
N ALA A 1054 2.12 -5.60 -34.27
CA ALA A 1054 3.26 -6.40 -33.81
C ALA A 1054 3.78 -5.91 -32.45
N ALA A 1055 3.88 -4.60 -32.22
CA ALA A 1055 4.34 -4.04 -30.94
C ALA A 1055 3.28 -4.21 -29.84
N TYR A 1056 1.99 -4.05 -30.17
CA TYR A 1056 0.89 -4.31 -29.25
C TYR A 1056 0.89 -5.78 -28.75
N PHE A 1057 0.97 -6.75 -29.66
CA PHE A 1057 0.99 -8.17 -29.30
C PHE A 1057 2.29 -8.60 -28.62
N SER A 1058 3.41 -7.90 -28.87
CA SER A 1058 4.71 -8.19 -28.23
C SER A 1058 4.82 -7.71 -26.78
N ILE A 1059 4.13 -6.62 -26.42
CA ILE A 1059 4.33 -5.94 -25.12
C ILE A 1059 3.04 -5.86 -24.29
N ARG A 1060 1.89 -5.51 -24.88
CA ARG A 1060 0.65 -5.20 -24.13
C ARG A 1060 -0.35 -6.35 -24.03
N ALA A 1061 -0.26 -7.36 -24.89
CA ALA A 1061 -1.21 -8.47 -24.90
C ALA A 1061 -0.92 -9.45 -23.74
N LYS A 1062 -1.62 -9.25 -22.61
CA LYS A 1062 -1.48 -10.09 -21.39
C LYS A 1062 -1.81 -11.58 -21.59
N ALA A 1063 -2.59 -11.93 -22.61
CA ALA A 1063 -2.89 -13.30 -22.98
C ALA A 1063 -3.12 -13.42 -24.49
N PHE A 1064 -2.68 -14.54 -25.06
CA PHE A 1064 -2.87 -14.92 -26.46
C PHE A 1064 -3.07 -16.43 -26.54
N LYS A 1065 -3.72 -16.91 -27.62
CA LYS A 1065 -3.82 -18.35 -27.92
C LYS A 1065 -3.65 -18.55 -29.42
N LEU A 1066 -2.59 -19.25 -29.81
CA LEU A 1066 -2.15 -19.38 -31.20
C LEU A 1066 -3.30 -19.83 -32.13
N SER A 1067 -3.95 -20.94 -31.78
CA SER A 1067 -5.10 -21.51 -32.51
C SER A 1067 -6.36 -20.62 -32.56
N ALA A 1068 -6.49 -19.61 -31.70
CA ALA A 1068 -7.56 -18.60 -31.80
C ALA A 1068 -7.20 -17.44 -32.73
N MET A 1069 -5.90 -17.16 -32.92
CA MET A 1069 -5.41 -16.01 -33.67
C MET A 1069 -5.14 -16.34 -35.14
N ILE A 1070 -4.45 -17.47 -35.43
CA ILE A 1070 -3.95 -17.79 -36.79
C ILE A 1070 -5.04 -18.23 -37.77
N HIS A 1071 -6.14 -18.80 -37.27
CA HIS A 1071 -7.24 -19.32 -38.10
C HIS A 1071 -8.22 -18.24 -38.61
N GLY A 1072 -7.87 -16.96 -38.44
CA GLY A 1072 -8.56 -15.83 -39.07
C GLY A 1072 -9.88 -15.41 -38.41
N LEU A 1073 -10.54 -14.45 -39.07
CA LEU A 1073 -11.60 -13.61 -38.54
C LEU A 1073 -12.77 -14.37 -37.88
N GLU A 1074 -13.24 -15.45 -38.51
CA GLU A 1074 -14.41 -16.20 -38.01
C GLU A 1074 -14.07 -17.02 -36.76
N THR A 1075 -12.86 -17.59 -36.67
CA THR A 1075 -12.39 -18.28 -35.45
C THR A 1075 -12.21 -17.28 -34.31
N GLN A 1076 -11.58 -16.12 -34.58
CA GLN A 1076 -11.40 -15.04 -33.60
C GLN A 1076 -12.77 -14.61 -33.02
N LYS A 1077 -13.74 -14.29 -33.89
CA LYS A 1077 -15.11 -13.92 -33.50
C LYS A 1077 -15.84 -15.04 -32.74
N HIS A 1078 -15.64 -16.30 -33.11
CA HIS A 1078 -16.23 -17.44 -32.41
C HIS A 1078 -15.70 -17.55 -30.97
N VAL A 1079 -14.39 -17.46 -30.77
CA VAL A 1079 -13.75 -17.51 -29.44
C VAL A 1079 -14.18 -16.32 -28.59
N MET A 1080 -14.19 -15.10 -29.14
CA MET A 1080 -14.70 -13.92 -28.44
C MET A 1080 -16.16 -14.08 -27.99
N LYS A 1081 -17.03 -14.66 -28.85
CA LYS A 1081 -18.43 -14.94 -28.50
C LYS A 1081 -18.56 -15.99 -27.39
N ALA A 1082 -17.71 -17.01 -27.38
CA ALA A 1082 -17.70 -18.04 -26.33
C ALA A 1082 -17.28 -17.46 -24.97
N ILE A 1083 -16.28 -16.56 -24.95
CA ILE A 1083 -15.86 -15.84 -23.73
C ILE A 1083 -16.96 -14.88 -23.26
N ALA A 1084 -17.50 -14.04 -24.16
CA ALA A 1084 -18.55 -13.08 -23.82
C ALA A 1084 -19.82 -13.75 -23.26
N ALA A 1085 -20.15 -14.97 -23.70
CA ALA A 1085 -21.27 -15.75 -23.18
C ALA A 1085 -21.13 -16.16 -21.71
N LYS A 1086 -19.91 -16.14 -21.13
CA LYS A 1086 -19.68 -16.39 -19.69
C LYS A 1086 -19.94 -15.15 -18.82
N GLY A 1087 -19.88 -13.94 -19.39
CA GLY A 1087 -20.00 -12.68 -18.64
C GLY A 1087 -19.04 -12.65 -17.45
N ASN A 1088 -19.58 -12.35 -16.25
CA ASN A 1088 -18.80 -12.28 -15.00
C ASN A 1088 -18.18 -13.63 -14.56
N ALA A 1089 -18.52 -14.75 -15.21
CA ALA A 1089 -17.89 -16.06 -14.96
C ALA A 1089 -16.70 -16.35 -15.90
N ALA A 1090 -16.31 -15.42 -16.78
CA ALA A 1090 -15.07 -15.50 -17.53
C ALA A 1090 -13.86 -15.27 -16.60
N SER A 1091 -12.85 -16.15 -16.66
CA SER A 1091 -11.62 -15.99 -15.89
C SER A 1091 -10.79 -14.78 -16.37
N LYS A 1092 -9.87 -14.27 -15.54
CA LYS A 1092 -9.04 -13.11 -15.89
C LYS A 1092 -8.28 -13.31 -17.21
N ILE A 1093 -7.69 -14.49 -17.40
CA ILE A 1093 -6.96 -14.86 -18.63
C ILE A 1093 -7.87 -14.83 -19.86
N GLU A 1094 -9.15 -15.22 -19.73
CA GLU A 1094 -10.12 -15.14 -20.82
C GLU A 1094 -10.55 -13.70 -21.13
N GLN A 1095 -10.66 -12.83 -20.13
CA GLN A 1095 -10.94 -11.40 -20.32
C GLN A 1095 -9.77 -10.67 -21.00
N ASP A 1096 -8.54 -11.00 -20.61
CA ASP A 1096 -7.32 -10.48 -21.24
C ASP A 1096 -7.19 -11.01 -22.69
N LEU A 1097 -7.48 -12.30 -22.92
CA LEU A 1097 -7.51 -12.90 -24.27
C LEU A 1097 -8.60 -12.26 -25.16
N TYR A 1098 -9.79 -11.98 -24.63
CA TYR A 1098 -10.82 -11.25 -25.36
C TYR A 1098 -10.33 -9.88 -25.83
N SER A 1099 -9.63 -9.16 -24.95
CA SER A 1099 -9.07 -7.83 -25.26
C SER A 1099 -7.98 -7.90 -26.34
N ALA A 1100 -7.13 -8.93 -26.33
CA ALA A 1100 -6.19 -9.18 -27.42
C ALA A 1100 -6.91 -9.56 -28.73
N LEU A 1101 -8.00 -10.32 -28.65
CA LEU A 1101 -8.79 -10.71 -29.82
C LEU A 1101 -9.58 -9.54 -30.44
N GLU A 1102 -9.97 -8.50 -29.69
CA GLU A 1102 -10.52 -7.26 -30.29
C GLU A 1102 -9.53 -6.67 -31.32
N LEU A 1103 -8.22 -6.65 -31.01
CA LEU A 1103 -7.18 -6.16 -31.91
C LEU A 1103 -6.87 -7.15 -33.04
N ALA A 1104 -6.96 -8.46 -32.78
CA ALA A 1104 -6.79 -9.48 -33.83
C ALA A 1104 -7.90 -9.40 -34.89
N VAL A 1105 -9.14 -9.14 -34.45
CA VAL A 1105 -10.30 -8.91 -35.33
C VAL A 1105 -10.14 -7.62 -36.12
N GLU A 1106 -9.78 -6.49 -35.48
CA GLU A 1106 -9.51 -5.23 -36.19
C GLU A 1106 -8.40 -5.40 -37.24
N MET A 1107 -7.29 -6.03 -36.88
CA MET A 1107 -6.17 -6.32 -37.78
C MET A 1107 -6.62 -7.15 -38.98
N SER A 1108 -7.45 -8.18 -38.75
CA SER A 1108 -7.96 -9.07 -39.80
C SER A 1108 -8.97 -8.38 -40.72
N LEU A 1109 -9.81 -7.50 -40.17
CA LEU A 1109 -10.74 -6.66 -40.95
C LEU A 1109 -10.00 -5.66 -41.85
N ARG A 1110 -8.86 -5.11 -41.39
CA ARG A 1110 -7.98 -4.24 -42.20
C ARG A 1110 -7.13 -5.01 -43.23
N GLY A 1111 -7.36 -6.31 -43.42
CA GLY A 1111 -6.73 -7.14 -44.45
C GLY A 1111 -5.37 -7.73 -44.09
N PHE A 1112 -4.89 -7.57 -42.85
CA PHE A 1112 -3.67 -8.19 -42.37
C PHE A 1112 -3.95 -9.59 -41.79
N SER A 1113 -2.92 -10.39 -41.54
CA SER A 1113 -3.07 -11.73 -40.96
C SER A 1113 -1.83 -12.16 -40.18
N PHE A 1114 -2.01 -13.14 -39.30
CA PHE A 1114 -0.91 -13.86 -38.69
C PHE A 1114 -0.36 -14.94 -39.64
N LEU A 1115 0.92 -15.26 -39.47
CA LEU A 1115 1.50 -16.55 -39.85
C LEU A 1115 1.33 -17.53 -38.67
N ASN A 1116 1.58 -18.82 -38.91
CA ASN A 1116 1.84 -19.75 -37.81
C ASN A 1116 3.22 -19.46 -37.18
N VAL A 1117 3.48 -19.94 -35.96
CA VAL A 1117 4.85 -19.97 -35.40
C VAL A 1117 5.76 -20.77 -36.34
N ASP A 1118 7.01 -20.35 -36.48
CA ASP A 1118 8.01 -21.01 -37.32
C ASP A 1118 9.32 -21.14 -36.50
N ILE A 1119 9.71 -22.38 -36.19
CA ILE A 1119 10.91 -22.66 -35.38
C ILE A 1119 12.21 -22.05 -35.96
N GLN A 1120 12.27 -21.83 -37.28
CA GLN A 1120 13.42 -21.26 -37.99
C GLN A 1120 13.37 -19.72 -38.08
N ARG A 1121 12.24 -19.07 -37.77
CA ARG A 1121 12.03 -17.64 -38.05
C ARG A 1121 11.43 -16.82 -36.90
N SER A 1122 10.59 -17.42 -36.06
CA SER A 1122 9.96 -16.74 -34.93
C SER A 1122 11.01 -16.19 -33.95
N HIS A 1123 10.73 -15.03 -33.38
CA HIS A 1123 11.50 -14.49 -32.26
C HIS A 1123 11.17 -15.25 -30.97
N ALA A 1124 12.01 -15.14 -29.94
CA ALA A 1124 11.73 -15.78 -28.65
C ALA A 1124 10.45 -15.24 -28.01
N LYS A 1125 10.31 -13.91 -27.94
CA LYS A 1125 9.28 -13.21 -27.13
C LYS A 1125 8.39 -12.21 -27.87
N HIS A 1126 8.72 -11.87 -29.12
CA HIS A 1126 8.03 -10.79 -29.86
C HIS A 1126 7.31 -11.31 -31.12
N PHE A 1127 6.15 -10.72 -31.39
CA PHE A 1127 5.48 -10.81 -32.68
C PHE A 1127 6.24 -9.91 -33.66
N ILE A 1128 6.75 -10.47 -34.76
CA ILE A 1128 7.58 -9.72 -35.73
C ILE A 1128 6.92 -9.63 -37.11
N ILE A 1129 7.20 -8.57 -37.85
CA ILE A 1129 6.70 -8.41 -39.22
C ILE A 1129 7.47 -9.36 -40.15
N CYS A 1130 6.73 -10.21 -40.88
CA CYS A 1130 7.31 -11.13 -41.85
C CYS A 1130 6.39 -11.26 -43.07
N GLU A 1131 6.91 -11.07 -44.28
CA GLU A 1131 6.15 -11.23 -45.55
C GLU A 1131 4.84 -10.42 -45.63
N GLY A 1132 4.79 -9.23 -45.02
CA GLY A 1132 3.57 -8.41 -44.96
C GLY A 1132 2.50 -8.93 -43.98
N LYS A 1133 2.86 -9.87 -43.12
CA LYS A 1133 2.06 -10.48 -42.06
C LYS A 1133 2.79 -10.36 -40.72
N ILE A 1134 2.16 -10.87 -39.66
CA ILE A 1134 2.77 -10.95 -38.32
C ILE A 1134 3.10 -12.40 -37.99
N LEU A 1135 4.37 -12.67 -37.66
CA LEU A 1135 4.85 -13.97 -37.21
C LEU A 1135 4.86 -14.01 -35.67
N PRO A 1136 4.07 -14.89 -35.02
CA PRO A 1136 4.05 -15.01 -33.56
C PRO A 1136 5.39 -15.52 -32.98
N PRO A 1137 5.70 -15.18 -31.71
CA PRO A 1137 6.89 -15.67 -31.02
C PRO A 1137 6.81 -17.16 -30.68
N LEU A 1138 7.94 -17.74 -30.27
CA LEU A 1138 8.00 -19.11 -29.77
C LEU A 1138 7.21 -19.28 -28.45
N THR A 1139 7.18 -18.26 -27.58
CA THR A 1139 6.26 -18.21 -26.41
C THR A 1139 4.77 -18.17 -26.80
N ALA A 1140 4.47 -18.06 -28.09
CA ALA A 1140 3.23 -18.41 -28.80
C ALA A 1140 2.61 -19.76 -28.42
N VAL A 1141 3.48 -20.75 -28.24
CA VAL A 1141 3.15 -22.18 -28.13
C VAL A 1141 2.81 -22.53 -26.69
N GLU A 1142 1.71 -23.24 -26.47
CA GLU A 1142 1.21 -23.59 -25.14
C GLU A 1142 2.24 -24.48 -24.40
N GLY A 1143 2.75 -24.02 -23.25
CA GLY A 1143 3.79 -24.70 -22.49
C GLY A 1143 5.25 -24.40 -22.89
N LEU A 1144 5.51 -23.60 -23.92
CA LEU A 1144 6.87 -23.21 -24.31
C LEU A 1144 7.37 -22.00 -23.47
N GLY A 1145 8.07 -22.31 -22.38
CA GLY A 1145 8.63 -21.31 -21.47
C GLY A 1145 9.72 -20.43 -22.09
N GLU A 1146 9.80 -19.18 -21.62
CA GLU A 1146 10.69 -18.11 -22.11
C GLU A 1146 12.17 -18.53 -22.24
N ASN A 1147 12.72 -19.21 -21.22
CA ASN A 1147 14.11 -19.72 -21.25
C ASN A 1147 14.35 -20.73 -22.38
N VAL A 1148 13.33 -21.52 -22.78
CA VAL A 1148 13.42 -22.47 -23.89
C VAL A 1148 13.30 -21.73 -25.22
N ALA A 1149 12.43 -20.71 -25.30
CA ALA A 1149 12.33 -19.84 -26.47
C ALA A 1149 13.67 -19.16 -26.81
N GLU A 1150 14.38 -18.63 -25.80
CA GLU A 1150 15.71 -18.05 -25.97
C GLU A 1150 16.76 -19.10 -26.39
N GLN A 1151 16.75 -20.28 -25.78
CA GLN A 1151 17.68 -21.37 -26.12
C GLN A 1151 17.48 -21.89 -27.55
N ILE A 1152 16.24 -21.96 -28.04
CA ILE A 1152 15.94 -22.28 -29.45
C ILE A 1152 16.52 -21.20 -30.38
N VAL A 1153 16.34 -19.91 -30.07
CA VAL A 1153 16.86 -18.80 -30.90
C VAL A 1153 18.39 -18.78 -30.92
N GLU A 1154 19.05 -18.96 -29.77
CA GLU A 1154 20.52 -18.97 -29.72
C GLU A 1154 21.13 -20.21 -30.37
N ALA A 1155 20.52 -21.40 -30.17
CA ALA A 1155 20.89 -22.60 -30.91
C ALA A 1155 20.79 -22.37 -32.43
N ARG A 1156 19.73 -21.69 -32.89
CA ARG A 1156 19.49 -21.36 -34.29
C ARG A 1156 20.49 -20.33 -34.85
N ASN A 1157 21.02 -19.42 -34.02
CA ASN A 1157 22.06 -18.46 -34.42
C ASN A 1157 23.36 -19.16 -34.84
N HIS A 1158 23.63 -20.37 -34.34
CA HIS A 1158 24.75 -21.22 -34.78
C HIS A 1158 24.44 -22.08 -36.02
N GLY A 1159 23.19 -22.12 -36.47
CA GLY A 1159 22.73 -22.86 -37.64
C GLY A 1159 21.26 -23.27 -37.53
N LEU A 1160 20.51 -23.21 -38.64
CA LEU A 1160 19.12 -23.66 -38.70
C LEU A 1160 18.97 -25.11 -38.23
N PHE A 1161 17.80 -25.48 -37.71
CA PHE A 1161 17.54 -26.86 -37.30
C PHE A 1161 17.39 -27.78 -38.51
N THR A 1162 17.96 -28.98 -38.45
CA THR A 1162 17.97 -29.96 -39.54
C THR A 1162 16.93 -31.06 -39.37
N SER A 1163 16.63 -31.43 -38.12
CA SER A 1163 15.67 -32.46 -37.74
C SER A 1163 15.01 -32.17 -36.38
N LYS A 1164 13.99 -32.96 -36.02
CA LYS A 1164 13.38 -32.90 -34.67
C LYS A 1164 14.35 -33.38 -33.59
N ALA A 1165 15.18 -34.39 -33.89
CA ALA A 1165 16.26 -34.83 -33.00
C ALA A 1165 17.30 -33.72 -32.75
N ASP A 1166 17.69 -32.97 -33.78
CA ASP A 1166 18.58 -31.82 -33.67
C ASP A 1166 17.97 -30.68 -32.82
N LEU A 1167 16.71 -30.33 -33.06
CA LEU A 1167 15.96 -29.37 -32.22
C LEU A 1167 15.90 -29.81 -30.74
N ARG A 1168 15.68 -31.10 -30.48
CA ARG A 1168 15.68 -31.67 -29.12
C ARG A 1168 17.03 -31.50 -28.42
N VAL A 1169 18.13 -31.72 -29.13
CA VAL A 1169 19.48 -31.67 -28.56
C VAL A 1169 19.98 -30.23 -28.41
N ARG A 1170 19.95 -29.42 -29.48
CA ARG A 1170 20.48 -28.05 -29.45
C ARG A 1170 19.53 -27.05 -28.79
N GLY A 1171 18.23 -27.12 -29.12
CA GLY A 1171 17.19 -26.25 -28.54
C GLY A 1171 16.68 -26.71 -27.17
N LYS A 1172 17.18 -27.85 -26.65
CA LYS A 1172 16.80 -28.46 -25.36
C LYS A 1172 15.29 -28.69 -25.16
N VAL A 1173 14.55 -28.85 -26.24
CA VAL A 1173 13.08 -28.95 -26.21
C VAL A 1173 12.64 -30.34 -25.73
N GLY A 1174 11.72 -30.40 -24.77
CA GLY A 1174 11.13 -31.66 -24.29
C GLY A 1174 10.31 -32.39 -25.37
N PRO A 1175 10.27 -33.73 -25.40
CA PRO A 1175 9.66 -34.50 -26.50
C PRO A 1175 8.17 -34.18 -26.68
N THR A 1176 7.38 -34.08 -25.61
CA THR A 1176 5.95 -33.72 -25.65
C THR A 1176 5.70 -32.34 -26.27
N LEU A 1177 6.66 -31.41 -26.13
CA LEU A 1177 6.56 -30.07 -26.72
C LEU A 1177 6.99 -30.07 -28.19
N ILE A 1178 7.87 -30.98 -28.61
CA ILE A 1178 8.17 -31.24 -30.03
C ILE A 1178 6.96 -31.89 -30.72
N GLU A 1179 6.27 -32.80 -30.04
CA GLU A 1179 5.02 -33.42 -30.51
C GLU A 1179 3.94 -32.35 -30.69
N LEU A 1180 3.68 -31.52 -29.66
CA LEU A 1180 2.74 -30.39 -29.75
C LEU A 1180 3.09 -29.41 -30.88
N MET A 1181 4.35 -29.00 -31.00
CA MET A 1181 4.79 -28.12 -32.10
C MET A 1181 4.70 -28.79 -33.48
N ALA A 1182 4.70 -30.12 -33.58
CA ALA A 1182 4.45 -30.83 -34.82
C ALA A 1182 2.95 -30.86 -35.16
N GLU A 1183 2.09 -31.06 -34.16
CA GLU A 1183 0.62 -31.03 -34.30
C GLU A 1183 0.09 -29.62 -34.63
N GLU A 1184 0.61 -28.58 -33.97
CA GLU A 1184 0.33 -27.18 -34.31
C GLU A 1184 1.05 -26.71 -35.59
N GLY A 1185 1.92 -27.54 -36.19
CA GLY A 1185 2.58 -27.28 -37.48
C GLY A 1185 3.77 -26.30 -37.43
N CYS A 1186 4.25 -25.93 -36.23
CA CYS A 1186 5.33 -24.96 -36.01
C CYS A 1186 6.71 -25.44 -36.47
N LEU A 1187 6.88 -26.76 -36.67
CA LEU A 1187 8.11 -27.39 -37.15
C LEU A 1187 8.19 -27.51 -38.69
N GLY A 1188 7.12 -27.12 -39.41
CA GLY A 1188 7.07 -27.20 -40.86
C GLY A 1188 7.36 -28.61 -41.39
N GLY A 1189 8.36 -28.72 -42.27
CA GLY A 1189 8.76 -29.98 -42.91
C GLY A 1189 9.95 -30.70 -42.27
N LEU A 1190 10.31 -30.41 -41.01
CA LEU A 1190 11.47 -31.02 -40.36
C LEU A 1190 11.33 -32.57 -40.25
N PRO A 1191 12.31 -33.35 -40.75
CA PRO A 1191 12.34 -34.80 -40.56
C PRO A 1191 12.58 -35.16 -39.10
N ASP A 1192 12.21 -36.38 -38.70
CA ASP A 1192 12.37 -36.82 -37.31
C ASP A 1192 13.85 -36.88 -36.87
N ASP A 1193 14.75 -37.28 -37.78
CA ASP A 1193 16.19 -37.44 -37.53
C ASP A 1193 17.05 -37.11 -38.76
N GLU A 1194 18.35 -36.91 -38.58
CA GLU A 1194 19.31 -36.65 -39.66
C GLU A 1194 19.74 -37.94 -40.37
N GLN A 1195 19.10 -38.27 -41.50
CA GLN A 1195 19.56 -39.38 -42.36
C GLN A 1195 20.83 -39.02 -43.13
N MET A 1196 21.99 -39.04 -42.45
CA MET A 1196 23.28 -39.19 -43.11
C MET A 1196 23.41 -40.59 -43.69
N ASP A 1197 23.20 -40.73 -45.01
CA ASP A 1197 23.63 -41.93 -45.74
C ASP A 1197 25.16 -41.93 -45.87
N LEU A 1198 25.81 -42.52 -44.87
CA LEU A 1198 27.27 -42.66 -44.77
C LEU A 1198 27.90 -43.54 -45.87
N PHE A 1199 27.11 -44.10 -46.79
CA PHE A 1199 27.61 -44.85 -47.96
C PHE A 1199 27.66 -44.01 -49.25
N ALA A 1200 27.38 -42.70 -49.18
CA ALA A 1200 27.33 -41.79 -50.33
C ALA A 1200 28.45 -40.71 -50.37
N MET A 1201 29.58 -40.93 -49.68
CA MET A 1201 30.81 -40.09 -49.74
C MET A 1201 32.01 -40.86 -50.26
#